data_AF-A0A6V7X030-F1
#
_entry.id   AF-A0A6V7X030-F1
#
_cell.length_a   1.000
_cell.length_b   1.000
_cell.length_c   1.000
_cell.angle_alpha   90.00
_cell.angle_beta   90.00
_cell.angle_gamma   90.00
#
_symmetry.space_group_name_H-M   'P 1'
#
loop_
_entity.id
_entity.type
_entity.pdbx_description
1 polymer ?
#
loop_
_entity_poly.entity_id
_entity_poly.type
_entity_poly.pdbx_seq_one_letter_code
_entity_poly.pdbx_strand_id
1 'polypeptide(L)'
;MPPPPSKKSRMFLINNLLDLQSGGGDILKHLGEETKINRKFNLTKLSTKFLIDGLPDEPEGLLREIFQKCIDQTLETSRDNQLEPDQLGCTVSSQLLESDIWIPIREITSNTVDSILNQFLKVAQSKKQDQGMLWGEPFTVSVTAIDKKHLPRTRSINGSGKNSPTIRHKVKNHNLIKIINSDNYCLFRSLSVTFIFSKCSWPKWKFYDYMHSRLGMKKRLEQDTAYLMENVGAPTDQSTYDANEWVPKVVDYWNSRNQGLFKVFIFGELGEKPIFKYGAENYTTPIILYYNNNHFDGVRKACDLFGKPYCLACEKVYHRQNDHSISCTAKCQNCSRIGPDYPCQQSDNFFKHCSGCSKKFNNENCYKYHLTSNFCNNSKKCNKCGVVWIVKDNNRNGRSGHVCSERYCNTCFSFHDPKRGCYIKPLTQKKAKPYRFIAFDFETMQHKQGEKGKLHEVNFIAAKINCPECIVKGMNNNCTICGDDRTITFSHQPFSNTSVDQQNITNDPLTDFVAWITNFSTDTVAFSHFGGRFDMVMVFKALYLQGLTPDMIKNGNKMYEMKVKNDKKCWVIFHDTYNLMPMPLASLVPAFGLQVEDKLFFPHLANYPKNYGKEIFPTKDDYLANGMMPEKRAQFDTWFEKHNNEPFNLNEQLASYCTNDVEILMAALVAFRKEFLEVSNGLDVLRESMTIASACMKHFRMNHLKPQHVGIVPEKGYDNVDNQSLLALRFLKWYAEKNMVSIRTAHSKNGEKKIGNYKLDGWVKEKKLAIEVNGCCWHGCAKCYPNDDLKLPTGLTVGKQREKDLQRLNFIKNLGVNVDVYWECEIMKMKSNDYEMRKMFKNYLDDGPINIRSAFYGGRTGPLKLYHKAEAGQKISYYDVTSLYPFINVTTRYPIGHPQVHVINKDVNWTKPEDNTYNLSLLKLFIIPPRSIDIPVLPMKIGEDEDERLLFPLCSTCAREHPHGDVNENYCCPHTDQQRGWVSTCTSIELNEALKEGYVVTKLFRVLEFKNYDDKLFNPYINEFMAQKIHSSGFDNSIKGGQRERR
;
A
#
# COMPACT_ATOMS: atom_id res chain seq x y z
N MET A 1 31.00 -32.26 35.89
CA MET A 1 30.68 -31.07 36.72
C MET A 1 29.19 -30.81 36.61
N PRO A 2 28.46 -30.71 37.73
CA PRO A 2 27.05 -30.37 37.69
C PRO A 2 26.86 -28.95 37.15
N PRO A 3 25.76 -28.67 36.44
CA PRO A 3 25.44 -27.31 36.01
C PRO A 3 25.24 -26.41 37.24
N PRO A 4 25.68 -25.15 37.20
CA PRO A 4 25.53 -24.22 38.31
C PRO A 4 24.04 -23.91 38.54
N PRO A 5 23.64 -23.64 39.80
CA PRO A 5 22.25 -23.40 40.16
C PRO A 5 21.72 -22.13 39.49
N SER A 6 20.46 -22.19 39.03
CA SER A 6 19.73 -21.03 38.56
C SER A 6 19.62 -20.00 39.68
N LYS A 7 20.11 -18.79 39.42
CA LYS A 7 19.88 -17.64 40.29
C LYS A 7 18.37 -17.37 40.33
N LYS A 8 17.74 -17.74 41.44
CA LYS A 8 16.43 -17.20 41.84
C LYS A 8 16.53 -15.67 41.86
N SER A 9 15.59 -15.00 41.21
CA SER A 9 15.43 -13.54 41.31
C SER A 9 15.27 -13.16 42.78
N ARG A 10 16.06 -12.18 43.22
CA ARG A 10 15.91 -11.57 44.55
C ARG A 10 14.47 -11.07 44.70
N MET A 11 13.70 -11.65 45.61
CA MET A 11 12.58 -10.96 46.24
C MET A 11 13.16 -9.73 46.94
N PHE A 12 12.88 -8.55 46.40
CA PHE A 12 13.12 -7.31 47.12
C PHE A 12 11.97 -7.10 48.11
N LEU A 13 12.29 -7.33 49.39
CA LEU A 13 11.68 -6.82 50.63
C LEU A 13 10.28 -6.18 50.55
N ILE A 14 9.25 -6.96 50.91
CA ILE A 14 7.88 -6.54 51.26
C ILE A 14 7.83 -6.26 52.76
N ASN A 15 8.42 -5.16 53.25
CA ASN A 15 8.30 -4.80 54.68
C ASN A 15 7.79 -3.37 54.95
N ASN A 16 7.75 -2.47 53.95
CA ASN A 16 7.33 -1.08 54.20
C ASN A 16 5.82 -0.80 54.01
N LEU A 17 5.05 -1.75 53.46
CA LEU A 17 3.60 -1.59 53.26
C LEU A 17 2.74 -2.10 54.43
N LEU A 18 3.32 -2.86 55.37
CA LEU A 18 2.60 -3.33 56.56
C LEU A 18 2.45 -2.24 57.63
N ASP A 19 3.34 -1.24 57.65
CA ASP A 19 3.25 -0.14 58.62
C ASP A 19 2.20 0.93 58.23
N LEU A 20 1.83 1.03 56.96
CA LEU A 20 0.77 1.93 56.48
C LEU A 20 -0.65 1.37 56.64
N GLN A 21 -0.81 0.06 56.94
CA GLN A 21 -2.12 -0.58 57.14
C GLN A 21 -2.69 -0.42 58.56
N SER A 22 -2.03 0.36 59.43
CA SER A 22 -2.44 0.56 60.82
C SER A 22 -3.42 1.74 61.03
N GLY A 23 -3.81 2.46 59.97
CA GLY A 23 -4.86 3.49 60.04
C GLY A 23 -5.26 4.07 58.69
N GLY A 24 -6.30 3.52 58.05
CA GLY A 24 -6.86 3.99 56.77
C GLY A 24 -6.99 2.85 55.74
N GLY A 25 -8.10 2.81 54.98
CA GLY A 25 -8.49 1.66 54.14
C GLY A 25 -7.49 1.20 53.07
N ASP A 26 -7.69 -0.02 52.55
CA ASP A 26 -6.81 -0.65 51.55
C ASP A 26 -6.64 0.21 50.29
N ILE A 27 -5.42 0.73 50.10
CA ILE A 27 -5.03 1.63 49.00
C ILE A 27 -5.13 0.95 47.62
N LEU A 28 -5.06 -0.38 47.57
CA LEU A 28 -5.11 -1.17 46.33
C LEU A 28 -6.23 -2.23 46.41
N LYS A 29 -7.21 -2.15 45.50
CA LYS A 29 -8.32 -3.11 45.41
C LYS A 29 -8.32 -3.84 44.07
N HIS A 30 -8.40 -5.17 44.08
CA HIS A 30 -8.54 -5.99 42.86
C HIS A 30 -10.00 -5.95 42.34
N LEU A 31 -10.18 -5.61 41.06
CA LEU A 31 -11.50 -5.42 40.44
C LEU A 31 -11.95 -6.60 39.54
N GLY A 32 -11.02 -7.46 39.10
CA GLY A 32 -11.33 -8.62 38.27
C GLY A 32 -10.31 -8.89 37.17
N GLU A 33 -10.45 -10.05 36.53
CA GLU A 33 -9.58 -10.57 35.48
C GLU A 33 -10.35 -10.96 34.22
N GLU A 34 -9.74 -10.78 33.05
CA GLU A 34 -10.31 -11.14 31.76
C GLU A 34 -9.26 -11.85 30.88
N THR A 35 -9.59 -13.06 30.43
CA THR A 35 -8.77 -13.84 29.49
C THR A 35 -9.38 -13.82 28.10
N LYS A 36 -8.62 -13.33 27.11
CA LYS A 36 -8.99 -13.23 25.69
C LYS A 36 -8.00 -13.97 24.80
N ILE A 37 -8.49 -14.91 24.01
CA ILE A 37 -7.70 -15.63 23.01
C ILE A 37 -7.79 -14.89 21.68
N ASN A 38 -6.67 -14.32 21.21
CA ASN A 38 -6.62 -13.65 19.92
C ASN A 38 -6.01 -14.58 18.85
N ARG A 39 -6.89 -15.31 18.16
CA ARG A 39 -6.51 -16.25 17.09
C ARG A 39 -5.83 -15.58 15.89
N LYS A 40 -6.05 -14.27 15.66
CA LYS A 40 -5.42 -13.53 14.56
C LYS A 40 -3.94 -13.25 14.81
N PHE A 41 -3.57 -13.01 16.06
CA PHE A 41 -2.20 -12.67 16.45
C PHE A 41 -1.48 -13.79 17.21
N ASN A 42 -2.09 -14.99 17.27
CA ASN A 42 -1.57 -16.17 17.94
C ASN A 42 -1.07 -15.88 19.37
N LEU A 43 -1.92 -15.20 20.14
CA LEU A 43 -1.61 -14.82 21.52
C LEU A 43 -2.81 -15.04 22.44
N THR A 44 -2.53 -15.42 23.68
CA THR A 44 -3.49 -15.39 24.78
C THR A 44 -3.17 -14.17 25.63
N LYS A 45 -4.19 -13.33 25.84
CA LYS A 45 -4.11 -12.11 26.63
C LYS A 45 -4.85 -12.32 27.94
N LEU A 46 -4.18 -12.18 29.08
CA LEU A 46 -4.80 -12.09 30.39
C LEU A 46 -4.67 -10.65 30.90
N SER A 47 -5.78 -10.05 31.33
CA SER A 47 -5.80 -8.68 31.85
C SER A 47 -6.38 -8.65 33.24
N THR A 48 -5.64 -8.13 34.21
CA THR A 48 -6.08 -7.96 35.58
C THR A 48 -6.26 -6.47 35.86
N LYS A 49 -7.36 -6.09 36.52
CA LYS A 49 -7.70 -4.69 36.79
C LYS A 49 -7.68 -4.40 38.29
N PHE A 50 -7.09 -3.27 38.65
CA PHE A 50 -6.93 -2.79 40.02
C PHE A 50 -7.48 -1.36 40.15
N LEU A 51 -8.00 -1.01 41.33
CA LEU A 51 -8.37 0.34 41.74
C LEU A 51 -7.37 0.82 42.79
N ILE A 52 -6.85 2.03 42.62
CA ILE A 52 -5.96 2.70 43.56
C ILE A 52 -6.68 3.93 44.10
N ASP A 53 -6.74 4.05 45.42
CA ASP A 53 -7.49 5.08 46.14
C ASP A 53 -6.77 5.45 47.46
N GLY A 54 -6.86 6.71 47.89
CA GLY A 54 -6.29 7.17 49.17
C GLY A 54 -4.76 7.27 49.21
N LEU A 55 -4.12 7.82 48.17
CA LEU A 55 -2.67 8.06 48.15
C LEU A 55 -2.29 9.35 48.93
N PRO A 56 -1.12 9.38 49.61
CA PRO A 56 -0.62 10.57 50.29
C PRO A 56 -0.11 11.65 49.31
N ASP A 57 0.12 12.87 49.80
CA ASP A 57 0.51 14.04 48.99
C ASP A 57 1.83 13.85 48.20
N GLU A 58 2.77 13.03 48.72
CA GLU A 58 4.02 12.65 48.04
C GLU A 58 4.13 11.13 47.81
N PRO A 59 3.46 10.56 46.79
CA PRO A 59 3.32 9.11 46.65
C PRO A 59 4.36 8.47 45.73
N GLU A 60 5.39 9.18 45.25
CA GLU A 60 6.29 8.67 44.19
C GLU A 60 6.97 7.35 44.55
N GLY A 61 7.46 7.22 45.79
CA GLY A 61 8.03 5.97 46.31
C GLY A 61 6.98 4.86 46.46
N LEU A 62 5.78 5.21 46.92
CA LEU A 62 4.68 4.27 47.18
C LEU A 62 4.05 3.74 45.87
N LEU A 63 3.92 4.59 44.85
CA LEU A 63 3.39 4.23 43.54
C LEU A 63 4.23 3.16 42.86
N ARG A 64 5.56 3.20 43.05
CA ARG A 64 6.47 2.18 42.52
C ARG A 64 6.16 0.81 43.10
N GLU A 65 5.93 0.73 44.41
CA GLU A 65 5.57 -0.52 45.09
C GLU A 65 4.18 -1.02 44.68
N ILE A 66 3.22 -0.10 44.51
CA ILE A 66 1.86 -0.44 44.07
C ILE A 66 1.86 -1.00 42.64
N PHE A 67 2.55 -0.36 41.70
CA PHE A 67 2.63 -0.87 40.33
C PHE A 67 3.36 -2.22 40.25
N GLN A 68 4.38 -2.42 41.09
CA GLN A 68 5.04 -3.72 41.20
C GLN A 68 4.08 -4.80 41.70
N LYS A 69 3.28 -4.52 42.75
CA LYS A 69 2.24 -5.45 43.23
C LYS A 69 1.21 -5.79 42.15
N CYS A 70 0.72 -4.82 41.39
CA CYS A 70 -0.21 -5.08 40.29
C CYS A 70 0.37 -6.03 39.24
N ILE A 71 1.66 -5.87 38.91
CA ILE A 71 2.37 -6.75 37.98
C ILE A 71 2.53 -8.15 38.55
N ASP A 72 3.00 -8.25 39.79
CA ASP A 72 3.28 -9.54 40.43
C ASP A 72 1.99 -10.37 40.56
N GLN A 73 0.90 -9.76 41.01
CA GLN A 73 -0.42 -10.41 41.09
C GLN A 73 -0.91 -10.87 39.71
N THR A 74 -0.74 -10.06 38.66
CA THR A 74 -1.13 -10.46 37.30
C THR A 74 -0.31 -11.63 36.77
N LEU A 75 0.98 -11.70 37.10
CA LEU A 75 1.85 -12.81 36.72
C LEU A 75 1.55 -14.09 37.52
N GLU A 76 1.20 -13.98 38.80
CA GLU A 76 0.72 -15.10 39.61
C GLU A 76 -0.60 -15.65 39.06
N THR A 77 -1.60 -14.80 38.84
CA THR A 77 -2.85 -15.17 38.17
C THR A 77 -2.62 -15.84 36.81
N SER A 78 -1.63 -15.36 36.03
CA SER A 78 -1.28 -15.97 34.74
C SER A 78 -0.76 -17.40 34.91
N ARG A 79 0.08 -17.65 35.92
CA ARG A 79 0.61 -18.99 36.22
C ARG A 79 -0.48 -19.94 36.72
N ASP A 80 -1.39 -19.45 37.55
CA ASP A 80 -2.55 -20.22 38.02
C ASP A 80 -3.48 -20.63 36.86
N ASN A 81 -3.55 -19.80 35.82
CA ASN A 81 -4.24 -20.08 34.56
C ASN A 81 -3.40 -20.88 33.55
N GLN A 82 -2.28 -21.48 33.96
CA GLN A 82 -1.36 -22.27 33.11
C GLN A 82 -0.79 -21.50 31.90
N LEU A 83 -0.68 -20.18 31.99
CA LEU A 83 -0.04 -19.34 30.98
C LEU A 83 1.43 -19.10 31.35
N GLU A 84 2.30 -19.09 30.34
CA GLU A 84 3.68 -18.64 30.47
C GLU A 84 3.85 -17.30 29.74
N PRO A 85 3.40 -16.18 30.34
CA PRO A 85 3.51 -14.89 29.69
C PRO A 85 4.99 -14.54 29.47
N ASP A 86 5.31 -14.04 28.28
CA ASP A 86 6.64 -13.53 27.94
C ASP A 86 6.64 -12.00 27.73
N GLN A 87 5.45 -11.40 27.69
CA GLN A 87 5.28 -9.95 27.55
C GLN A 87 4.22 -9.37 28.49
N LEU A 88 4.39 -8.09 28.85
CA LEU A 88 3.50 -7.36 29.73
C LEU A 88 3.28 -5.92 29.24
N GLY A 89 2.06 -5.42 29.35
CA GLY A 89 1.70 -4.02 29.13
C GLY A 89 0.78 -3.51 30.24
N CYS A 90 0.56 -2.19 30.30
CA CYS A 90 -0.22 -1.59 31.36
C CYS A 90 -1.01 -0.39 30.83
N THR A 91 -2.24 -0.23 31.30
CA THR A 91 -3.08 0.94 31.02
C THR A 91 -3.51 1.56 32.33
N VAL A 92 -3.32 2.87 32.49
CA VAL A 92 -3.81 3.63 33.65
C VAL A 92 -4.92 4.58 33.20
N SER A 93 -6.08 4.47 33.85
CA SER A 93 -7.29 5.23 33.52
C SER A 93 -7.79 6.00 34.75
N SER A 94 -8.12 7.28 34.57
CA SER A 94 -8.66 8.17 35.59
C SER A 94 -9.70 9.10 34.95
N GLN A 95 -10.67 9.57 35.74
CA GLN A 95 -11.64 10.58 35.27
C GLN A 95 -10.97 11.93 34.94
N LEU A 96 -9.78 12.18 35.49
CA LEU A 96 -8.98 13.39 35.24
C LEU A 96 -8.19 13.33 33.92
N LEU A 97 -8.26 12.21 33.18
CA LEU A 97 -7.54 12.01 31.92
C LEU A 97 -8.51 12.06 30.72
N GLU A 98 -8.22 12.93 29.74
CA GLU A 98 -8.90 12.95 28.44
C GLU A 98 -8.64 11.66 27.63
N SER A 99 -7.52 10.98 27.90
CA SER A 99 -7.15 9.70 27.31
C SER A 99 -6.29 8.88 28.28
N ASP A 100 -6.47 7.56 28.29
CA ASP A 100 -5.71 6.63 29.15
C ASP A 100 -4.19 6.74 28.95
N ILE A 101 -3.43 6.58 30.04
CA ILE A 101 -1.96 6.44 29.98
C ILE A 101 -1.66 5.01 29.57
N TRP A 102 -1.21 4.85 28.32
CA TRP A 102 -0.91 3.55 27.76
C TRP A 102 0.59 3.25 27.78
N ILE A 103 0.96 2.17 28.48
CA ILE A 103 2.30 1.56 28.41
C ILE A 103 2.23 0.40 27.41
N PRO A 104 3.03 0.44 26.32
CA PRO A 104 3.04 -0.61 25.32
C PRO A 104 3.45 -1.95 25.91
N ILE A 105 2.95 -3.02 25.31
CA ILE A 105 3.34 -4.39 25.66
C ILE A 105 4.82 -4.61 25.28
N ARG A 106 5.63 -5.03 26.25
CA ARG A 106 7.09 -5.28 26.11
C ARG A 106 7.48 -6.61 26.77
N GLU A 107 8.71 -7.07 26.58
CA GLU A 107 9.22 -8.25 27.27
C GLU A 107 9.24 -8.04 28.79
N ILE A 108 8.89 -9.05 29.58
CA ILE A 108 8.80 -8.95 31.06
C ILE A 108 10.13 -8.51 31.69
N THR A 109 11.25 -8.81 31.05
CA THR A 109 12.62 -8.44 31.49
C THR A 109 12.98 -6.98 31.26
N SER A 110 12.16 -6.21 30.52
CA SER A 110 12.44 -4.82 30.18
C SER A 110 11.78 -3.84 31.15
N ASN A 111 12.35 -3.69 32.36
CA ASN A 111 12.04 -2.70 33.42
C ASN A 111 10.65 -2.03 33.29
N THR A 112 9.62 -2.83 33.52
CA THR A 112 8.20 -2.48 33.31
C THR A 112 7.72 -1.44 34.31
N VAL A 113 8.11 -1.52 35.58
CA VAL A 113 7.62 -0.58 36.63
C VAL A 113 8.16 0.84 36.45
N ASP A 114 9.46 1.01 36.21
CA ASP A 114 10.04 2.36 36.04
C ASP A 114 9.52 3.03 34.76
N SER A 115 9.23 2.25 33.71
CA SER A 115 8.59 2.77 32.50
C SER A 115 7.15 3.23 32.77
N ILE A 116 6.40 2.50 33.59
CA ILE A 116 5.04 2.85 34.01
C ILE A 116 5.06 4.11 34.87
N LEU A 117 5.93 4.14 35.88
CA LEU A 117 6.07 5.25 36.81
C LEU A 117 6.51 6.53 36.10
N ASN A 118 7.56 6.48 35.27
CA ASN A 118 8.05 7.66 34.54
C ASN A 118 6.99 8.23 33.59
N GLN A 119 6.25 7.38 32.90
CA GLN A 119 5.19 7.83 31.99
C GLN A 119 4.01 8.42 32.77
N PHE A 120 3.63 7.80 33.89
CA PHE A 120 2.60 8.30 34.79
C PHE A 120 2.97 9.68 35.38
N LEU A 121 4.20 9.82 35.91
CA LEU A 121 4.71 11.07 36.46
C LEU A 121 4.83 12.17 35.41
N LYS A 122 5.27 11.84 34.18
CA LYS A 122 5.33 12.81 33.07
C LYS A 122 3.95 13.39 32.74
N VAL A 123 2.92 12.55 32.69
CA VAL A 123 1.54 12.99 32.42
C VAL A 123 0.99 13.77 33.61
N ALA A 124 1.21 13.31 34.84
CA ALA A 124 0.82 14.01 36.05
C ALA A 124 1.48 15.40 36.18
N GLN A 125 2.75 15.53 35.80
CA GLN A 125 3.47 16.81 35.80
C GLN A 125 2.87 17.82 34.82
N SER A 126 2.39 17.36 33.65
CA SER A 126 1.71 18.23 32.68
C SER A 126 0.34 18.71 33.16
N LYS A 127 -0.37 17.93 33.98
CA LYS A 127 -1.71 18.26 34.49
C LYS A 127 -1.69 19.09 35.79
N LYS A 128 -0.55 19.14 36.50
CA LYS A 128 -0.34 20.00 37.69
C LYS A 128 -0.58 21.49 37.42
N GLN A 129 -0.60 21.92 36.15
CA GLN A 129 -0.81 23.31 35.75
C GLN A 129 -2.28 23.71 35.58
N ASP A 130 -3.23 22.77 35.40
CA ASP A 130 -4.60 23.11 35.00
C ASP A 130 -5.75 22.52 35.86
N GLN A 131 -5.65 21.32 36.47
CA GLN A 131 -6.83 20.66 37.10
C GLN A 131 -6.54 19.73 38.33
N GLY A 132 -5.46 19.93 39.09
CA GLY A 132 -5.14 19.15 40.30
C GLY A 132 -4.15 17.99 40.10
N MET A 133 -3.78 17.28 41.19
CA MET A 133 -2.83 16.15 41.15
C MET A 133 -3.54 14.85 40.76
N LEU A 134 -3.00 14.12 39.77
CA LEU A 134 -3.61 12.92 39.18
C LEU A 134 -3.92 11.79 40.17
N TRP A 135 -3.22 11.75 41.31
CA TRP A 135 -3.39 10.78 42.39
C TRP A 135 -4.20 11.30 43.58
N GLY A 136 -4.74 12.52 43.49
CA GLY A 136 -5.69 13.06 44.48
C GLY A 136 -7.11 12.48 44.32
N GLU A 137 -7.38 11.77 43.22
CA GLU A 137 -8.64 11.08 42.94
C GLU A 137 -8.37 9.60 42.61
N PRO A 138 -9.34 8.69 42.83
CA PRO A 138 -9.18 7.27 42.53
C PRO A 138 -8.90 7.02 41.04
N PHE A 139 -7.98 6.11 40.75
CA PHE A 139 -7.67 5.70 39.37
C PHE A 139 -7.50 4.19 39.24
N THR A 140 -7.67 3.67 38.03
CA THR A 140 -7.58 2.23 37.76
C THR A 140 -6.35 1.88 36.95
N VAL A 141 -5.76 0.73 37.27
CA VAL A 141 -4.59 0.17 36.59
C VAL A 141 -4.99 -1.19 36.02
N SER A 142 -4.88 -1.35 34.71
CA SER A 142 -5.07 -2.65 34.06
C SER A 142 -3.74 -3.16 33.53
N VAL A 143 -3.26 -4.25 34.12
CA VAL A 143 -2.04 -4.93 33.69
C VAL A 143 -2.43 -6.06 32.74
N THR A 144 -1.77 -6.11 31.59
CA THR A 144 -2.00 -7.12 30.56
C THR A 144 -0.77 -8.01 30.43
N ALA A 145 -0.91 -9.31 30.70
CA ALA A 145 0.08 -10.34 30.42
C ALA A 145 -0.25 -11.06 29.09
N ILE A 146 0.78 -11.38 28.30
CA ILE A 146 0.63 -12.06 27.01
C ILE A 146 1.51 -13.30 26.95
N ASP A 147 0.90 -14.44 26.62
CA ASP A 147 1.58 -15.68 26.23
C ASP A 147 1.48 -15.87 24.70
N LYS A 148 2.63 -15.93 24.04
CA LYS A 148 2.77 -16.20 22.60
C LYS A 148 3.29 -17.61 22.28
N LYS A 149 3.71 -18.37 23.29
CA LYS A 149 4.42 -19.65 23.11
C LYS A 149 3.46 -20.84 23.11
N HIS A 150 2.29 -20.73 23.75
CA HIS A 150 1.38 -21.86 23.97
C HIS A 150 0.10 -21.91 23.08
N LEU A 151 0.13 -21.37 21.86
CA LEU A 151 -0.94 -21.63 20.87
C LEU A 151 -0.44 -22.52 19.71
N PRO A 152 -1.23 -23.52 19.25
CA PRO A 152 -0.82 -24.44 18.20
C PRO A 152 -0.47 -23.69 16.90
N ARG A 153 0.79 -23.79 16.51
CA ARG A 153 1.36 -23.22 15.29
C ARG A 153 0.94 -24.03 14.07
N THR A 154 -0.22 -23.72 13.52
CA THR A 154 -0.62 -23.80 12.09
C THR A 154 -2.14 -23.62 12.03
N ARG A 155 -2.69 -22.98 11.00
CA ARG A 155 -4.13 -23.13 10.73
C ARG A 155 -4.38 -24.61 10.46
N SER A 156 -4.95 -25.29 11.43
CA SER A 156 -5.29 -26.70 11.29
C SER A 156 -6.39 -26.84 10.25
N ILE A 157 -6.13 -27.60 9.17
CA ILE A 157 -7.09 -27.82 8.08
C ILE A 157 -7.77 -29.15 8.36
N ASN A 158 -8.75 -29.11 9.25
CA ASN A 158 -9.42 -30.28 9.79
C ASN A 158 -10.72 -30.58 9.07
N GLY A 159 -10.92 -31.86 8.78
CA GLY A 159 -12.17 -32.41 8.24
C GLY A 159 -13.06 -32.99 9.33
N SER A 160 -14.38 -32.77 9.26
CA SER A 160 -15.41 -33.31 10.17
C SER A 160 -16.60 -33.86 9.38
N GLY A 161 -17.27 -34.90 9.88
CA GLY A 161 -18.42 -35.50 9.18
C GLY A 161 -19.69 -34.66 9.25
N LYS A 162 -20.05 -33.93 8.18
CA LYS A 162 -21.39 -33.32 8.00
C LYS A 162 -21.80 -33.24 6.51
N ASN A 163 -23.12 -33.19 6.26
CA ASN A 163 -23.73 -33.06 4.93
C ASN A 163 -23.28 -31.78 4.19
N SER A 164 -23.07 -31.94 2.87
CA SER A 164 -22.57 -30.94 1.91
C SER A 164 -23.25 -29.56 2.06
N PRO A 165 -22.52 -28.50 2.45
CA PRO A 165 -23.07 -27.15 2.58
C PRO A 165 -23.19 -26.43 1.22
N THR A 166 -23.94 -25.33 1.22
CA THR A 166 -24.19 -24.45 0.06
C THR A 166 -22.88 -23.91 -0.50
N ILE A 167 -22.60 -24.23 -1.77
CA ILE A 167 -21.43 -23.74 -2.47
C ILE A 167 -21.54 -22.21 -2.62
N ARG A 168 -20.62 -21.47 -2.02
CA ARG A 168 -20.38 -20.06 -2.34
C ARG A 168 -19.24 -19.98 -3.36
N HIS A 169 -19.34 -18.99 -4.25
CA HIS A 169 -18.67 -18.89 -5.56
C HIS A 169 -19.36 -19.68 -6.68
N LYS A 170 -19.18 -19.23 -7.93
CA LYS A 170 -19.75 -19.79 -9.17
C LYS A 170 -19.29 -21.24 -9.50
N VAL A 171 -18.88 -22.03 -8.50
CA VAL A 171 -18.52 -23.46 -8.64
C VAL A 171 -19.82 -24.27 -8.73
N LYS A 172 -20.03 -24.94 -9.86
CA LYS A 172 -21.25 -25.74 -10.05
C LYS A 172 -21.12 -27.07 -9.30
N ASN A 173 -22.19 -27.54 -8.65
CA ASN A 173 -22.18 -28.80 -7.88
C ASN A 173 -21.59 -30.03 -8.61
N HIS A 174 -21.72 -30.11 -9.94
CA HIS A 174 -21.22 -31.24 -10.75
C HIS A 174 -19.69 -31.22 -11.00
N ASN A 175 -19.01 -30.15 -10.58
CA ASN A 175 -17.56 -29.97 -10.73
C ASN A 175 -16.75 -30.63 -9.61
N LEU A 176 -17.40 -30.85 -8.46
CA LEU A 176 -16.82 -31.52 -7.31
C LEU A 176 -17.12 -33.02 -7.36
N ILE A 177 -16.19 -33.82 -6.84
CA ILE A 177 -16.42 -35.21 -6.47
C ILE A 177 -16.83 -35.19 -5.00
N LYS A 178 -18.13 -35.07 -4.77
CA LYS A 178 -18.67 -34.86 -3.43
C LYS A 178 -18.44 -36.08 -2.55
N ILE A 179 -17.86 -35.84 -1.37
CA ILE A 179 -17.78 -36.84 -0.32
C ILE A 179 -18.97 -36.66 0.61
N ILE A 180 -19.75 -37.72 0.77
CA ILE A 180 -20.83 -37.80 1.76
C ILE A 180 -20.43 -38.92 2.71
N ASN A 181 -20.19 -38.57 3.97
CA ASN A 181 -19.76 -39.50 5.00
C ASN A 181 -20.32 -39.09 6.37
N SER A 182 -20.60 -40.08 7.21
CA SER A 182 -21.02 -39.91 8.60
C SER A 182 -19.85 -40.01 9.60
N ASP A 183 -18.68 -40.46 9.12
CA ASP A 183 -17.43 -40.55 9.88
C ASP A 183 -16.57 -39.28 9.73
N ASN A 184 -15.41 -39.23 10.38
CA ASN A 184 -14.49 -38.09 10.29
C ASN A 184 -13.42 -38.27 9.17
N TYR A 185 -13.61 -39.21 8.24
CA TYR A 185 -12.59 -39.60 7.26
C TYR A 185 -12.67 -38.83 5.94
N CYS A 186 -13.33 -37.67 5.89
CA CYS A 186 -13.54 -36.93 4.63
C CYS A 186 -12.22 -36.56 3.91
N LEU A 187 -11.14 -36.28 4.65
CA LEU A 187 -9.81 -36.06 4.07
C LEU A 187 -9.30 -37.29 3.31
N PHE A 188 -9.26 -38.45 3.97
CA PHE A 188 -8.78 -39.70 3.36
C PHE A 188 -9.70 -40.19 2.25
N ARG A 189 -11.03 -40.09 2.42
CA ARG A 189 -11.99 -40.41 1.34
C ARG A 189 -11.77 -39.53 0.12
N SER A 190 -11.60 -38.22 0.32
CA SER A 190 -11.32 -37.29 -0.78
C SER A 190 -10.01 -37.59 -1.49
N LEU A 191 -8.96 -37.92 -0.73
CA LEU A 191 -7.65 -38.34 -1.27
C LEU A 191 -7.78 -39.61 -2.10
N SER A 192 -8.39 -40.67 -1.56
CA SER A 192 -8.58 -41.96 -2.23
C SER A 192 -9.40 -41.83 -3.51
N VAL A 193 -10.55 -41.16 -3.44
CA VAL A 193 -11.43 -40.98 -4.60
C VAL A 193 -10.75 -40.18 -5.70
N THR A 194 -10.08 -39.08 -5.35
CA THR A 194 -9.41 -38.22 -6.34
C THR A 194 -8.20 -38.92 -6.94
N PHE A 195 -7.51 -39.76 -6.18
CA PHE A 195 -6.45 -40.64 -6.65
C PHE A 195 -6.97 -41.63 -7.69
N ILE A 196 -8.03 -42.38 -7.38
CA ILE A 196 -8.65 -43.35 -8.30
C ILE A 196 -9.16 -42.66 -9.57
N PHE A 197 -9.80 -41.50 -9.43
CA PHE A 197 -10.25 -40.69 -10.56
C PHE A 197 -9.09 -40.29 -11.48
N SER A 198 -7.95 -39.92 -10.89
CA SER A 198 -6.78 -39.43 -11.64
C SER A 198 -5.96 -40.54 -12.28
N LYS A 199 -5.93 -41.74 -11.69
CA LYS A 199 -5.08 -42.86 -12.16
C LYS A 199 -5.81 -43.90 -12.98
N CYS A 200 -7.02 -44.30 -12.60
CA CYS A 200 -7.59 -45.56 -13.07
C CYS A 200 -8.34 -45.47 -14.42
N SER A 201 -8.49 -44.28 -15.02
CA SER A 201 -9.16 -44.06 -16.32
C SER A 201 -10.50 -44.81 -16.47
N TRP A 202 -11.27 -44.93 -15.38
CA TRP A 202 -12.52 -45.69 -15.38
C TRP A 202 -13.65 -44.97 -16.15
N PRO A 203 -14.54 -45.71 -16.83
CA PRO A 203 -15.78 -45.16 -17.35
C PRO A 203 -16.62 -44.51 -16.25
N LYS A 204 -17.42 -43.49 -16.59
CA LYS A 204 -18.24 -42.73 -15.64
C LYS A 204 -19.15 -43.61 -14.77
N TRP A 205 -19.76 -44.65 -15.35
CA TRP A 205 -20.64 -45.57 -14.63
C TRP A 205 -19.89 -46.35 -13.55
N LYS A 206 -18.70 -46.88 -13.87
CA LYS A 206 -17.86 -47.65 -12.95
C LYS A 206 -17.38 -46.79 -11.77
N PHE A 207 -16.97 -45.56 -12.06
CA PHE A 207 -16.58 -44.60 -11.03
C PHE A 207 -17.77 -44.18 -10.14
N TYR A 208 -18.97 -44.07 -10.72
CA TYR A 208 -20.19 -43.80 -9.96
C TYR A 208 -20.54 -44.97 -9.03
N ASP A 209 -20.42 -46.22 -9.50
CA ASP A 209 -20.67 -47.41 -8.68
C ASP A 209 -19.67 -47.53 -7.51
N TYR A 210 -18.41 -47.18 -7.73
CA TYR A 210 -17.37 -47.06 -6.70
C TYR A 210 -17.73 -46.04 -5.61
N MET A 211 -18.14 -44.84 -6.03
CA MET A 211 -18.49 -43.73 -5.13
C MET A 211 -19.72 -44.01 -4.28
N HIS A 212 -20.73 -44.67 -4.86
CA HIS A 212 -22.04 -44.86 -4.23
C HIS A 212 -22.26 -46.29 -3.72
N SER A 213 -21.22 -47.12 -3.67
CA SER A 213 -21.29 -48.49 -3.17
C SER A 213 -22.36 -49.33 -3.89
N ARG A 214 -22.43 -49.25 -5.22
CA ARG A 214 -23.42 -49.95 -6.07
C ARG A 214 -22.79 -51.12 -6.84
N LEU A 215 -23.64 -52.03 -7.35
CA LEU A 215 -23.35 -53.03 -8.39
C LEU A 215 -21.95 -53.69 -8.30
N GLY A 216 -21.75 -54.56 -7.31
CA GLY A 216 -20.51 -55.32 -7.16
C GLY A 216 -19.33 -54.56 -6.53
N MET A 217 -19.45 -53.25 -6.26
CA MET A 217 -18.46 -52.42 -5.58
C MET A 217 -18.90 -51.99 -4.17
N LYS A 218 -19.67 -52.84 -3.49
CA LYS A 218 -20.23 -52.53 -2.17
C LYS A 218 -19.12 -52.27 -1.16
N LYS A 219 -19.18 -51.11 -0.49
CA LYS A 219 -18.20 -50.62 0.49
C LYS A 219 -16.75 -50.49 -0.01
N ARG A 220 -16.52 -50.40 -1.32
CA ARG A 220 -15.17 -50.42 -1.87
C ARG A 220 -14.37 -49.16 -1.51
N LEU A 221 -15.00 -47.98 -1.53
CA LEU A 221 -14.35 -46.74 -1.11
C LEU A 221 -13.98 -46.77 0.38
N GLU A 222 -14.84 -47.31 1.23
CA GLU A 222 -14.57 -47.52 2.66
C GLU A 222 -13.34 -48.40 2.86
N GLN A 223 -13.26 -49.52 2.13
CA GLN A 223 -12.15 -50.47 2.20
C GLN A 223 -10.83 -49.84 1.74
N ASP A 224 -10.84 -49.14 0.59
CA ASP A 224 -9.64 -48.47 0.08
C ASP A 224 -9.19 -47.34 1.02
N THR A 225 -10.13 -46.64 1.68
CA THR A 225 -9.85 -45.60 2.67
C THR A 225 -9.22 -46.19 3.93
N ALA A 226 -9.81 -47.28 4.48
CA ALA A 226 -9.26 -47.97 5.64
C ALA A 226 -7.86 -48.52 5.36
N TYR A 227 -7.66 -49.12 4.18
CA TYR A 227 -6.36 -49.59 3.72
C TYR A 227 -5.33 -48.45 3.63
N LEU A 228 -5.72 -47.30 3.08
CA LEU A 228 -4.83 -46.14 3.03
C LEU A 228 -4.44 -45.66 4.43
N MET A 229 -5.40 -45.52 5.33
CA MET A 229 -5.17 -45.09 6.71
C MET A 229 -4.24 -46.04 7.46
N GLU A 230 -4.45 -47.35 7.33
CA GLU A 230 -3.59 -48.38 7.94
C GLU A 230 -2.15 -48.27 7.45
N ASN A 231 -1.93 -48.14 6.14
CA ASN A 231 -0.58 -48.10 5.56
C ASN A 231 0.20 -46.82 5.90
N VAL A 232 -0.48 -45.71 6.21
CA VAL A 232 0.16 -44.46 6.64
C VAL A 232 0.21 -44.31 8.16
N GLY A 233 -0.25 -45.32 8.91
CA GLY A 233 -0.29 -45.32 10.37
C GLY A 233 -1.24 -44.27 10.96
N ALA A 234 -2.37 -44.01 10.30
CA ALA A 234 -3.40 -43.10 10.80
C ALA A 234 -4.27 -43.79 11.87
N PRO A 235 -4.35 -43.26 13.11
CA PRO A 235 -5.28 -43.78 14.12
C PRO A 235 -6.72 -43.63 13.64
N THR A 236 -7.61 -44.54 14.02
CA THR A 236 -9.02 -44.55 13.58
C THR A 236 -9.96 -43.84 14.54
N ASP A 237 -9.49 -43.45 15.72
CA ASP A 237 -10.25 -42.84 16.82
C ASP A 237 -10.16 -41.31 16.86
N GLN A 238 -9.51 -40.67 15.88
CA GLN A 238 -9.38 -39.21 15.86
C GLN A 238 -10.70 -38.51 15.48
N SER A 239 -10.99 -37.41 16.17
CA SER A 239 -12.15 -36.56 15.91
C SER A 239 -12.01 -35.77 14.60
N THR A 240 -10.79 -35.45 14.17
CA THR A 240 -10.48 -34.79 12.90
C THR A 240 -9.07 -35.13 12.42
N TYR A 241 -8.81 -35.05 11.11
CA TYR A 241 -7.48 -35.25 10.53
C TYR A 241 -6.98 -33.97 9.87
N ASP A 242 -5.80 -33.49 10.29
CA ASP A 242 -5.18 -32.28 9.75
C ASP A 242 -4.43 -32.58 8.45
N ALA A 243 -4.72 -31.81 7.40
CA ALA A 243 -4.03 -31.92 6.12
C ALA A 243 -2.51 -31.70 6.23
N ASN A 244 -2.04 -30.85 7.14
CA ASN A 244 -0.61 -30.59 7.33
C ASN A 244 0.15 -31.82 7.84
N GLU A 245 -0.52 -32.68 8.60
CA GLU A 245 0.08 -33.90 9.14
C GLU A 245 -0.06 -35.08 8.18
N TRP A 246 -1.27 -35.28 7.65
CA TRP A 246 -1.63 -36.55 6.99
C TRP A 246 -1.38 -36.54 5.49
N VAL A 247 -1.49 -35.40 4.81
CA VAL A 247 -1.23 -35.33 3.37
C VAL A 247 0.23 -35.68 3.03
N PRO A 248 1.25 -35.19 3.77
CA PRO A 248 2.63 -35.59 3.54
C PRO A 248 2.84 -37.11 3.56
N LYS A 249 2.37 -37.77 4.64
CA LYS A 249 2.47 -39.23 4.83
C LYS A 249 1.81 -40.00 3.68
N VAL A 250 0.63 -39.56 3.24
CA VAL A 250 -0.10 -40.18 2.11
C VAL A 250 0.64 -40.01 0.78
N VAL A 251 1.12 -38.79 0.48
CA VAL A 251 1.81 -38.50 -0.78
C VAL A 251 3.14 -39.25 -0.86
N ASP A 252 3.89 -39.31 0.24
CA ASP A 252 5.16 -40.03 0.30
C ASP A 252 4.95 -41.56 0.19
N TYR A 253 3.91 -42.08 0.84
CA TYR A 253 3.47 -43.46 0.65
C TYR A 253 3.14 -43.74 -0.82
N TRP A 254 2.36 -42.89 -1.49
CA TRP A 254 2.04 -43.06 -2.90
C TRP A 254 3.26 -42.98 -3.81
N ASN A 255 4.17 -42.03 -3.58
CA ASN A 255 5.40 -41.88 -4.36
C ASN A 255 6.37 -43.06 -4.18
N SER A 256 6.39 -43.70 -3.00
CA SER A 256 7.24 -44.87 -2.75
C SER A 256 6.74 -46.16 -3.43
N ARG A 257 5.43 -46.31 -3.59
CA ARG A 257 4.78 -47.54 -4.09
C ARG A 257 4.41 -47.48 -5.57
N ASN A 258 4.17 -46.28 -6.11
CA ASN A 258 3.72 -46.09 -7.47
C ASN A 258 4.83 -45.41 -8.29
N GLN A 259 5.00 -45.79 -9.56
CA GLN A 259 5.95 -45.14 -10.50
C GLN A 259 5.57 -43.69 -10.89
N GLY A 260 4.72 -43.01 -10.11
CA GLY A 260 4.22 -41.66 -10.40
C GLY A 260 4.63 -40.63 -9.35
N LEU A 261 4.88 -39.40 -9.78
CA LEU A 261 5.14 -38.26 -8.90
C LEU A 261 3.83 -37.51 -8.63
N PHE A 262 3.33 -37.58 -7.39
CA PHE A 262 2.08 -36.95 -6.97
C PHE A 262 2.31 -35.61 -6.28
N LYS A 263 1.36 -34.68 -6.48
CA LYS A 263 1.30 -33.43 -5.72
C LYS A 263 -0.14 -33.10 -5.38
N VAL A 264 -0.40 -32.86 -4.10
CA VAL A 264 -1.72 -32.48 -3.60
C VAL A 264 -1.84 -30.96 -3.57
N PHE A 265 -3.00 -30.45 -3.98
CA PHE A 265 -3.40 -29.05 -3.92
C PHE A 265 -4.77 -28.95 -3.25
N ILE A 266 -4.85 -28.20 -2.15
CA ILE A 266 -6.11 -27.96 -1.43
C ILE A 266 -6.50 -26.50 -1.64
N PHE A 267 -7.68 -26.26 -2.21
CA PHE A 267 -8.24 -24.92 -2.38
C PHE A 267 -9.28 -24.65 -1.30
N GLY A 268 -9.21 -23.46 -0.70
CA GLY A 268 -10.22 -23.00 0.25
C GLY A 268 -11.39 -22.31 -0.45
N GLU A 269 -12.41 -21.93 0.32
CA GLU A 269 -13.54 -21.13 -0.15
C GLU A 269 -13.08 -19.79 -0.75
N LEU A 270 -12.06 -19.15 -0.16
CA LEU A 270 -11.59 -17.82 -0.55
C LEU A 270 -10.24 -17.86 -1.28
N GLY A 271 -10.19 -17.26 -2.47
CA GLY A 271 -8.95 -16.96 -3.20
C GLY A 271 -8.64 -17.91 -4.37
N GLU A 272 -7.77 -17.45 -5.27
CA GLU A 272 -7.38 -18.20 -6.48
C GLU A 272 -6.17 -19.11 -6.26
N LYS A 273 -5.62 -19.18 -5.05
CA LYS A 273 -4.43 -19.96 -4.73
C LYS A 273 -4.78 -21.10 -3.78
N PRO A 274 -4.08 -22.24 -3.88
CA PRO A 274 -4.25 -23.32 -2.92
C PRO A 274 -3.85 -22.83 -1.51
N ILE A 275 -4.66 -23.17 -0.52
CA ILE A 275 -4.38 -22.90 0.91
C ILE A 275 -3.35 -23.89 1.46
N PHE A 276 -3.17 -25.04 0.82
CA PHE A 276 -2.17 -26.04 1.16
C PHE A 276 -1.71 -26.80 -0.09
N LYS A 277 -0.43 -27.20 -0.12
CA LYS A 277 0.14 -28.06 -1.17
C LYS A 277 1.32 -28.87 -0.65
N TYR A 278 1.46 -30.10 -1.12
CA TYR A 278 2.58 -30.98 -0.77
C TYR A 278 2.90 -31.95 -1.92
N GLY A 279 4.19 -32.20 -2.16
CA GLY A 279 4.70 -33.11 -3.20
C GLY A 279 5.77 -32.47 -4.10
N ALA A 280 6.41 -33.30 -4.92
CA ALA A 280 7.56 -32.91 -5.76
C ALA A 280 7.23 -31.76 -6.73
N GLU A 281 8.21 -30.92 -7.06
CA GLU A 281 8.01 -29.81 -8.02
C GLU A 281 7.80 -30.30 -9.47
N ASN A 282 8.38 -31.44 -9.85
CA ASN A 282 8.25 -32.08 -11.16
C ASN A 282 7.15 -33.18 -11.18
N TYR A 283 6.02 -32.93 -10.52
CA TYR A 283 4.93 -33.89 -10.43
C TYR A 283 4.28 -34.20 -11.78
N THR A 284 3.78 -35.42 -11.94
CA THR A 284 3.03 -35.85 -13.14
C THR A 284 1.53 -35.95 -12.87
N THR A 285 1.12 -36.26 -11.63
CA THR A 285 -0.29 -36.47 -11.28
C THR A 285 -0.73 -35.49 -10.18
N PRO A 286 -1.49 -34.42 -10.51
CA PRO A 286 -2.05 -33.53 -9.50
C PRO A 286 -3.29 -34.13 -8.84
N ILE A 287 -3.35 -34.07 -7.51
CA ILE A 287 -4.53 -34.43 -6.71
C ILE A 287 -5.11 -33.14 -6.15
N ILE A 288 -6.37 -32.84 -6.48
CA ILE A 288 -6.97 -31.53 -6.19
C ILE A 288 -8.16 -31.71 -5.27
N LEU A 289 -8.12 -31.04 -4.11
CA LEU A 289 -9.19 -31.06 -3.11
C LEU A 289 -9.77 -29.66 -2.93
N TYR A 290 -11.04 -29.61 -2.54
CA TYR A 290 -11.75 -28.40 -2.14
C TYR A 290 -12.10 -28.49 -0.64
N TYR A 291 -11.78 -27.43 0.11
CA TYR A 291 -11.98 -27.34 1.54
C TYR A 291 -12.95 -26.21 1.87
N ASN A 292 -14.07 -26.56 2.48
CA ASN A 292 -15.09 -25.62 2.91
C ASN A 292 -15.78 -26.11 4.19
N ASN A 293 -16.01 -25.22 5.16
CA ASN A 293 -16.71 -25.51 6.42
C ASN A 293 -16.23 -26.80 7.12
N ASN A 294 -14.91 -26.97 7.24
CA ASN A 294 -14.29 -28.16 7.84
C ASN A 294 -14.66 -29.47 7.13
N HIS A 295 -14.84 -29.46 5.81
CA HIS A 295 -15.10 -30.65 5.00
C HIS A 295 -14.24 -30.66 3.73
N PHE A 296 -13.84 -31.85 3.29
CA PHE A 296 -13.07 -32.05 2.07
C PHE A 296 -13.92 -32.71 0.99
N ASP A 297 -13.86 -32.15 -0.22
CA ASP A 297 -14.37 -32.77 -1.45
C ASP A 297 -13.24 -32.93 -2.47
N GLY A 298 -13.36 -33.92 -3.34
CA GLY A 298 -12.46 -34.06 -4.50
C GLY A 298 -12.81 -33.05 -5.59
N VAL A 299 -11.82 -32.66 -6.40
CA VAL A 299 -12.02 -31.79 -7.57
C VAL A 299 -11.57 -32.53 -8.82
N ARG A 300 -12.42 -32.58 -9.85
CA ARG A 300 -12.11 -33.32 -11.09
C ARG A 300 -10.98 -32.65 -11.88
N LYS A 301 -11.06 -31.34 -12.09
CA LYS A 301 -10.02 -30.52 -12.72
C LYS A 301 -9.94 -29.16 -12.05
N ALA A 302 -8.74 -28.58 -11.99
CA ALA A 302 -8.55 -27.24 -11.41
C ALA A 302 -9.42 -26.15 -12.06
N CYS A 303 -9.73 -26.27 -13.36
CA CYS A 303 -10.60 -25.33 -14.05
C CYS A 303 -12.04 -25.31 -13.52
N ASP A 304 -12.48 -26.40 -12.91
CA ASP A 304 -13.84 -26.60 -12.46
C ASP A 304 -14.16 -25.74 -11.22
N LEU A 305 -13.14 -25.29 -10.49
CA LEU A 305 -13.23 -24.34 -9.37
C LEU A 305 -13.43 -22.89 -9.80
N PHE A 306 -12.99 -22.51 -11.01
CA PHE A 306 -12.95 -21.10 -11.42
C PHE A 306 -13.82 -20.78 -12.64
N GLY A 307 -14.40 -21.80 -13.27
CA GLY A 307 -15.10 -21.66 -14.56
C GLY A 307 -14.18 -21.20 -15.70
N LYS A 308 -12.86 -21.26 -15.48
CA LYS A 308 -11.79 -20.81 -16.37
C LYS A 308 -10.60 -21.77 -16.24
N PRO A 309 -9.81 -21.97 -17.29
CA PRO A 309 -8.56 -22.74 -17.19
C PRO A 309 -7.64 -22.24 -16.07
N TYR A 310 -7.00 -23.17 -15.35
CA TYR A 310 -6.10 -22.87 -14.23
C TYR A 310 -4.77 -23.60 -14.41
N CYS A 311 -3.66 -22.88 -14.22
CA CYS A 311 -2.32 -23.48 -14.26
C CYS A 311 -1.84 -23.75 -12.84
N LEU A 312 -1.71 -25.02 -12.47
CA LEU A 312 -1.23 -25.44 -11.13
C LEU A 312 0.25 -25.10 -10.89
N ALA A 313 1.09 -25.10 -11.94
CA ALA A 313 2.50 -24.77 -11.82
C ALA A 313 2.73 -23.27 -11.53
N CYS A 314 1.94 -22.41 -12.19
CA CYS A 314 2.06 -20.96 -12.06
C CYS A 314 1.01 -20.35 -11.10
N GLU A 315 0.13 -21.18 -10.51
CA GLU A 315 -0.96 -20.83 -9.59
C GLU A 315 -1.83 -19.65 -10.09
N LYS A 316 -2.22 -19.69 -11.36
CA LYS A 316 -2.94 -18.59 -12.03
C LYS A 316 -4.05 -19.09 -12.94
N VAL A 317 -5.18 -18.39 -12.87
CA VAL A 317 -6.27 -18.50 -13.85
C VAL A 317 -5.82 -17.89 -15.19
N TYR A 318 -6.23 -18.50 -16.30
CA TYR A 318 -5.99 -17.98 -17.65
C TYR A 318 -7.19 -18.19 -18.57
N HIS A 319 -7.27 -17.42 -19.65
CA HIS A 319 -8.41 -17.46 -20.57
C HIS A 319 -8.20 -18.45 -21.73
N ARG A 320 -7.03 -18.43 -22.35
CA ARG A 320 -6.63 -19.33 -23.44
C ARG A 320 -5.19 -19.79 -23.21
N GLN A 321 -4.85 -20.99 -23.68
CA GLN A 321 -3.49 -21.52 -23.54
C GLN A 321 -2.43 -20.58 -24.16
N ASN A 322 -2.78 -19.89 -25.24
CA ASN A 322 -1.91 -18.93 -25.93
C ASN A 322 -1.56 -17.71 -25.06
N ASP A 323 -2.50 -17.24 -24.24
CA ASP A 323 -2.38 -16.03 -23.43
C ASP A 323 -1.57 -16.28 -22.13
N HIS A 324 -1.28 -17.55 -21.81
CA HIS A 324 -0.54 -17.89 -20.61
C HIS A 324 0.94 -17.47 -20.71
N SER A 325 1.58 -17.22 -19.57
CA SER A 325 2.96 -16.69 -19.54
C SER A 325 3.94 -17.57 -20.31
N ILE A 326 4.77 -16.94 -21.15
CA ILE A 326 5.92 -17.56 -21.82
C ILE A 326 6.92 -18.09 -20.78
N SER A 327 7.00 -17.48 -19.60
CA SER A 327 7.91 -17.91 -18.54
C SER A 327 7.41 -19.12 -17.74
N CYS A 328 6.19 -19.62 -17.99
CA CYS A 328 5.69 -20.76 -17.22
C CYS A 328 6.42 -22.03 -17.65
N THR A 329 7.00 -22.73 -16.67
CA THR A 329 7.79 -23.96 -16.90
C THR A 329 6.91 -25.08 -17.44
N ALA A 330 5.64 -25.14 -17.03
CA ALA A 330 4.65 -26.11 -17.51
C ALA A 330 4.00 -25.75 -18.85
N LYS A 331 4.60 -24.86 -19.66
CA LYS A 331 4.09 -24.44 -20.98
C LYS A 331 5.09 -24.80 -22.08
N CYS A 332 4.61 -25.45 -23.14
CA CYS A 332 5.42 -25.66 -24.34
C CYS A 332 5.44 -24.42 -25.24
N GLN A 333 6.62 -23.85 -25.51
CA GLN A 333 6.76 -22.65 -26.38
C GLN A 333 6.44 -22.89 -27.86
N ASN A 334 6.46 -24.16 -28.27
CA ASN A 334 6.24 -24.58 -29.65
C ASN A 334 4.76 -24.83 -29.97
N CYS A 335 4.02 -25.49 -29.07
CA CYS A 335 2.60 -25.83 -29.28
C CYS A 335 1.63 -25.13 -28.31
N SER A 336 2.13 -24.32 -27.37
CA SER A 336 1.37 -23.58 -26.35
C SER A 336 0.57 -24.39 -25.33
N ARG A 337 0.52 -25.72 -25.44
CA ARG A 337 -0.14 -26.59 -24.46
C ARG A 337 0.51 -26.44 -23.08
N ILE A 338 -0.33 -26.57 -22.04
CA ILE A 338 0.01 -26.31 -20.64
C ILE A 338 -0.41 -27.51 -19.80
N GLY A 339 0.44 -27.90 -18.84
CA GLY A 339 0.19 -29.03 -17.96
C GLY A 339 1.48 -29.67 -17.45
N PRO A 340 1.39 -30.68 -16.58
CA PRO A 340 2.54 -31.39 -16.02
C PRO A 340 3.39 -32.09 -17.10
N ASP A 341 2.79 -32.48 -18.23
CA ASP A 341 3.50 -33.14 -19.35
C ASP A 341 4.25 -32.17 -20.29
N TYR A 342 4.37 -30.89 -19.92
CA TYR A 342 4.99 -29.85 -20.73
C TYR A 342 6.18 -29.20 -20.01
N PRO A 343 7.23 -28.75 -20.73
CA PRO A 343 7.34 -28.65 -22.19
C PRO A 343 7.42 -30.01 -22.89
N CYS A 344 7.02 -30.07 -24.18
CA CYS A 344 7.02 -31.32 -24.92
C CYS A 344 8.44 -31.92 -24.94
N GLN A 345 8.56 -33.16 -24.48
CA GLN A 345 9.82 -33.91 -24.47
C GLN A 345 10.25 -34.29 -25.89
N GLN A 346 11.55 -34.46 -26.09
CA GLN A 346 12.10 -34.91 -27.38
C GLN A 346 11.67 -36.35 -27.69
N SER A 347 11.31 -36.61 -28.94
CA SER A 347 11.11 -37.97 -29.46
C SER A 347 12.34 -38.39 -30.28
N ASP A 348 12.72 -39.66 -30.21
CA ASP A 348 13.84 -40.19 -30.98
C ASP A 348 13.62 -40.01 -32.48
N ASN A 349 14.67 -39.59 -33.20
CA ASN A 349 14.73 -39.42 -34.66
C ASN A 349 13.71 -38.45 -35.31
N PHE A 350 13.13 -37.49 -34.57
CA PHE A 350 12.23 -36.49 -35.15
C PHE A 350 12.83 -35.07 -35.10
N PHE A 351 13.01 -34.45 -36.26
CA PHE A 351 13.33 -33.02 -36.40
C PHE A 351 12.60 -32.40 -37.59
N LYS A 352 11.74 -31.41 -37.34
CA LYS A 352 11.02 -30.67 -38.40
C LYS A 352 11.05 -29.17 -38.14
N HIS A 353 11.03 -28.41 -39.23
CA HIS A 353 10.97 -26.96 -39.22
C HIS A 353 9.63 -26.50 -39.82
N CYS A 354 8.94 -25.58 -39.13
CA CYS A 354 7.72 -24.97 -39.66
C CYS A 354 8.07 -23.76 -40.54
N SER A 355 7.72 -23.80 -41.83
CA SER A 355 7.93 -22.70 -42.77
C SER A 355 7.18 -21.42 -42.40
N GLY A 356 5.98 -21.52 -41.80
CA GLY A 356 5.13 -20.37 -41.46
C GLY A 356 5.57 -19.55 -40.23
N CYS A 357 6.33 -20.16 -39.31
CA CYS A 357 6.73 -19.50 -38.05
C CYS A 357 8.21 -19.66 -37.67
N SER A 358 8.98 -20.40 -38.46
CA SER A 358 10.41 -20.68 -38.28
C SER A 358 10.80 -21.37 -36.96
N LYS A 359 9.83 -22.01 -36.28
CA LYS A 359 10.09 -22.83 -35.09
C LYS A 359 10.62 -24.21 -35.48
N LYS A 360 11.49 -24.74 -34.62
CA LYS A 360 12.09 -26.08 -34.73
C LYS A 360 11.40 -27.02 -33.73
N PHE A 361 11.01 -28.21 -34.19
CA PHE A 361 10.27 -29.20 -33.42
C PHE A 361 11.03 -30.51 -33.37
N ASN A 362 11.20 -31.04 -32.15
CA ASN A 362 11.86 -32.31 -31.88
C ASN A 362 10.87 -33.38 -31.36
N ASN A 363 9.57 -33.14 -31.55
CA ASN A 363 8.48 -34.02 -31.12
C ASN A 363 7.36 -34.01 -32.16
N GLU A 364 7.00 -35.19 -32.66
CA GLU A 364 6.02 -35.32 -33.75
C GLU A 364 4.60 -34.85 -33.35
N ASN A 365 4.13 -35.24 -32.16
CA ASN A 365 2.84 -34.81 -31.63
C ASN A 365 2.80 -33.27 -31.47
N CYS A 366 3.89 -32.67 -30.98
CA CYS A 366 4.03 -31.22 -30.86
C CYS A 366 3.92 -30.52 -32.23
N TYR A 367 4.56 -31.09 -33.26
CA TYR A 367 4.54 -30.54 -34.63
C TYR A 367 3.15 -30.69 -35.27
N LYS A 368 2.54 -31.88 -35.20
CA LYS A 368 1.19 -32.13 -35.72
C LYS A 368 0.16 -31.20 -35.07
N TYR A 369 0.18 -31.09 -33.74
CA TYR A 369 -0.72 -30.18 -33.03
C TYR A 369 -0.47 -28.71 -33.40
N HIS A 370 0.79 -28.31 -33.56
CA HIS A 370 1.12 -26.94 -33.97
C HIS A 370 0.49 -26.56 -35.32
N LEU A 371 0.50 -27.50 -36.28
CA LEU A 371 -0.13 -27.31 -37.59
C LEU A 371 -1.65 -27.32 -37.50
N THR A 372 -2.26 -28.32 -36.84
CA THR A 372 -3.73 -28.42 -36.77
C THR A 372 -4.37 -27.29 -35.97
N SER A 373 -3.68 -26.76 -34.95
CA SER A 373 -4.14 -25.60 -34.16
C SER A 373 -3.84 -24.24 -34.80
N ASN A 374 -3.16 -24.21 -35.96
CA ASN A 374 -2.70 -22.98 -36.61
C ASN A 374 -1.90 -22.03 -35.67
N PHE A 375 -1.14 -22.60 -34.73
CA PHE A 375 -0.42 -21.81 -33.73
C PHE A 375 0.70 -20.95 -34.33
N CYS A 376 1.18 -21.29 -35.52
CA CYS A 376 2.13 -20.49 -36.32
C CYS A 376 1.67 -19.04 -36.56
N ASN A 377 0.35 -18.79 -36.58
CA ASN A 377 -0.22 -17.45 -36.75
C ASN A 377 -0.14 -16.60 -35.48
N ASN A 378 0.00 -17.23 -34.32
CA ASN A 378 0.02 -16.55 -33.01
C ASN A 378 1.43 -16.30 -32.49
N SER A 379 2.40 -17.15 -32.84
CA SER A 379 3.77 -17.00 -32.37
C SER A 379 4.80 -17.49 -33.39
N LYS A 380 5.82 -16.67 -33.58
CA LYS A 380 6.90 -16.88 -34.56
C LYS A 380 8.27 -16.80 -33.89
N LYS A 381 9.28 -17.36 -34.54
CA LYS A 381 10.68 -17.28 -34.13
C LYS A 381 11.44 -16.40 -35.12
N CYS A 382 12.22 -15.45 -34.64
CA CYS A 382 13.08 -14.65 -35.50
C CYS A 382 14.28 -15.47 -35.99
N ASN A 383 14.55 -15.45 -37.29
CA ASN A 383 15.70 -16.15 -37.88
C ASN A 383 17.05 -15.49 -37.56
N LYS A 384 17.06 -14.18 -37.26
CA LYS A 384 18.30 -13.43 -36.94
C LYS A 384 18.73 -13.58 -35.48
N CYS A 385 17.83 -13.36 -34.53
CA CYS A 385 18.15 -13.35 -33.10
C CYS A 385 17.61 -14.57 -32.33
N GLY A 386 16.86 -15.46 -32.98
CA GLY A 386 16.29 -16.67 -32.35
C GLY A 386 15.14 -16.42 -31.37
N VAL A 387 14.77 -15.16 -31.09
CA VAL A 387 13.70 -14.80 -30.15
C VAL A 387 12.35 -15.32 -30.65
N VAL A 388 11.62 -15.98 -29.77
CA VAL A 388 10.21 -16.35 -29.98
C VAL A 388 9.34 -15.19 -29.54
N TRP A 389 8.48 -14.71 -30.43
CA TRP A 389 7.63 -13.55 -30.21
C TRP A 389 6.17 -13.88 -30.51
N ILE A 390 5.26 -13.14 -29.87
CA ILE A 390 3.81 -13.25 -30.07
C ILE A 390 3.39 -12.24 -31.13
N VAL A 391 2.71 -12.73 -32.16
CA VAL A 391 2.32 -11.95 -33.34
C VAL A 391 1.39 -10.80 -32.95
N LYS A 392 0.34 -11.10 -32.17
CA LYS A 392 -0.61 -10.08 -31.69
C LYS A 392 0.08 -8.94 -30.95
N ASP A 393 1.10 -9.23 -30.14
CA ASP A 393 1.77 -8.22 -29.30
C ASP A 393 2.76 -7.37 -30.09
N ASN A 394 3.47 -7.99 -31.04
CA ASN A 394 4.43 -7.31 -31.90
C ASN A 394 3.78 -6.68 -33.14
N ASN A 395 2.48 -6.87 -33.35
CA ASN A 395 1.72 -6.17 -34.39
C ASN A 395 0.83 -5.05 -33.84
N ARG A 396 0.88 -4.79 -32.52
CA ARG A 396 0.12 -3.67 -31.93
C ARG A 396 0.72 -2.34 -32.38
N ASN A 397 -0.13 -1.31 -32.42
CA ASN A 397 0.25 0.08 -32.71
C ASN A 397 1.00 0.26 -34.05
N GLY A 398 0.56 -0.45 -35.10
CA GLY A 398 1.09 -0.30 -36.46
C GLY A 398 2.43 -0.99 -36.72
N ARG A 399 2.94 -1.77 -35.75
CA ARG A 399 4.20 -2.52 -35.91
C ARG A 399 3.99 -3.74 -36.83
N SER A 400 5.00 -4.06 -37.63
CA SER A 400 4.98 -5.22 -38.55
C SER A 400 5.86 -6.37 -38.04
N GLY A 401 5.63 -6.80 -36.80
CA GLY A 401 6.30 -7.96 -36.20
C GLY A 401 7.54 -7.63 -35.37
N HIS A 402 8.39 -8.64 -35.17
CA HIS A 402 9.58 -8.52 -34.32
C HIS A 402 10.69 -7.70 -35.01
N VAL A 403 11.27 -6.77 -34.26
CA VAL A 403 12.50 -6.05 -34.62
C VAL A 403 13.58 -6.46 -33.61
N CYS A 404 14.74 -6.88 -34.12
CA CYS A 404 15.86 -7.28 -33.27
C CYS A 404 16.33 -6.12 -32.38
N SER A 405 16.90 -6.44 -31.21
CA SER A 405 17.35 -5.49 -30.17
C SER A 405 16.25 -4.77 -29.39
N GLU A 406 15.05 -4.64 -29.93
CA GLU A 406 13.95 -4.01 -29.23
C GLU A 406 13.24 -4.93 -28.25
N ARG A 407 12.81 -4.37 -27.11
CA ARG A 407 12.04 -5.07 -26.08
C ARG A 407 10.82 -4.25 -25.70
N TYR A 408 9.77 -4.95 -25.30
CA TYR A 408 8.59 -4.29 -24.75
C TYR A 408 8.93 -3.69 -23.38
N CYS A 409 8.76 -2.38 -23.25
CA CYS A 409 8.94 -1.66 -22.01
C CYS A 409 7.59 -1.51 -21.30
N ASN A 410 7.49 -2.03 -20.07
CA ASN A 410 6.29 -1.90 -19.23
C ASN A 410 6.07 -0.47 -18.72
N THR A 411 7.08 0.40 -18.79
CA THR A 411 7.00 1.79 -18.32
C THR A 411 6.33 2.69 -19.35
N CYS A 412 6.79 2.67 -20.61
CA CYS A 412 6.16 3.46 -21.68
C CYS A 412 5.13 2.67 -22.52
N PHE A 413 4.92 1.39 -22.22
CA PHE A 413 4.02 0.48 -22.93
C PHE A 413 4.30 0.43 -24.46
N SER A 414 5.58 0.39 -24.83
CA SER A 414 6.03 0.35 -26.23
C SER A 414 7.28 -0.50 -26.41
N PHE A 415 7.54 -0.95 -27.64
CA PHE A 415 8.79 -1.60 -28.01
C PHE A 415 9.87 -0.56 -28.30
N HIS A 416 11.06 -0.78 -27.75
CA HIS A 416 12.25 -0.01 -28.12
C HIS A 416 13.55 -0.70 -27.68
N ASP A 417 14.67 -0.28 -28.24
CA ASP A 417 15.99 -0.67 -27.74
C ASP A 417 16.17 -0.13 -26.30
N PRO A 418 16.49 -0.98 -25.30
CA PRO A 418 16.82 -0.50 -23.96
C PRO A 418 17.99 0.50 -23.93
N LYS A 419 18.93 0.43 -24.89
CA LYS A 419 20.12 1.29 -24.93
C LYS A 419 19.82 2.76 -25.20
N ARG A 420 18.76 3.06 -25.97
CA ARG A 420 18.35 4.46 -26.23
C ARG A 420 17.64 5.10 -25.04
N GLY A 421 17.36 4.34 -23.99
CA GLY A 421 16.53 4.74 -22.86
C GLY A 421 15.03 4.80 -23.16
N CYS A 422 14.23 5.19 -22.16
CA CYS A 422 12.78 5.20 -22.21
C CYS A 422 12.27 6.64 -22.11
N TYR A 423 11.22 7.01 -22.85
CA TYR A 423 10.74 8.40 -22.92
C TYR A 423 9.28 8.51 -22.52
N ILE A 424 8.87 9.67 -21.99
CA ILE A 424 7.48 9.97 -21.73
C ILE A 424 6.75 9.96 -23.07
N LYS A 425 5.70 9.15 -23.17
CA LYS A 425 4.96 8.95 -24.41
C LYS A 425 3.96 10.09 -24.62
N PRO A 426 3.98 10.77 -25.79
CA PRO A 426 2.87 11.61 -26.21
C PRO A 426 1.57 10.80 -26.26
N LEU A 427 0.47 11.44 -25.89
CA LEU A 427 -0.84 10.81 -25.94
C LEU A 427 -1.53 11.19 -27.24
N THR A 428 -2.25 10.24 -27.82
CA THR A 428 -3.17 10.51 -28.92
C THR A 428 -4.57 10.67 -28.35
N GLN A 429 -5.34 11.60 -28.91
CA GLN A 429 -6.75 11.73 -28.59
C GLN A 429 -7.46 10.39 -28.82
N LYS A 430 -8.24 9.95 -27.83
CA LYS A 430 -9.02 8.73 -27.96
C LYS A 430 -10.36 9.06 -28.59
N LYS A 431 -10.91 8.11 -29.36
CA LYS A 431 -12.30 8.20 -29.80
C LYS A 431 -13.21 8.27 -28.57
N ALA A 432 -14.03 9.31 -28.49
CA ALA A 432 -15.06 9.43 -27.48
C ALA A 432 -15.97 8.21 -27.56
N LYS A 433 -16.16 7.51 -26.44
CA LYS A 433 -17.21 6.49 -26.33
C LYS A 433 -18.35 7.06 -25.49
N PRO A 434 -19.60 6.70 -25.75
CA PRO A 434 -20.69 7.06 -24.86
C PRO A 434 -20.43 6.52 -23.45
N TYR A 435 -20.80 7.29 -22.43
CA TYR A 435 -20.78 6.89 -21.03
C TYR A 435 -21.80 7.71 -20.24
N ARG A 436 -22.25 7.17 -19.11
CA ARG A 436 -23.08 7.88 -18.12
C ARG A 436 -22.18 8.45 -17.04
N PHE A 437 -22.51 9.61 -16.50
CA PHE A 437 -21.95 10.03 -15.23
C PHE A 437 -23.02 10.45 -14.25
N ILE A 438 -22.75 10.21 -12.97
CA ILE A 438 -23.71 10.37 -11.88
C ILE A 438 -23.04 11.19 -10.79
N ALA A 439 -23.67 12.28 -10.35
CA ALA A 439 -23.31 12.95 -9.10
C ALA A 439 -24.14 12.34 -7.98
N PHE A 440 -23.54 12.02 -6.84
CA PHE A 440 -24.27 11.48 -5.69
C PHE A 440 -23.68 11.98 -4.38
N ASP A 441 -24.51 12.02 -3.34
CA ASP A 441 -24.16 12.46 -2.00
C ASP A 441 -24.98 11.69 -0.95
N PHE A 442 -24.38 11.42 0.21
CA PHE A 442 -25.00 10.65 1.30
C PHE A 442 -25.16 11.51 2.56
N GLU A 443 -26.38 11.51 3.10
CA GLU A 443 -26.60 11.91 4.48
C GLU A 443 -26.61 10.70 5.40
N THR A 444 -26.06 10.91 6.61
CA THR A 444 -25.86 9.83 7.57
C THR A 444 -26.27 10.22 8.98
N MET A 445 -26.80 9.24 9.70
CA MET A 445 -27.07 9.33 11.14
C MET A 445 -25.92 8.71 11.93
N GLN A 446 -25.66 9.22 13.13
CA GLN A 446 -24.61 8.73 14.05
C GLN A 446 -25.16 8.17 15.37
N HIS A 447 -26.35 7.60 15.36
CA HIS A 447 -27.05 7.17 16.57
C HIS A 447 -26.57 5.81 17.13
N LYS A 448 -25.87 4.99 16.32
CA LYS A 448 -25.36 3.67 16.73
C LYS A 448 -23.94 3.75 17.28
N GLN A 449 -23.69 3.11 18.41
CA GLN A 449 -22.35 2.98 18.99
C GLN A 449 -21.61 1.77 18.38
N GLY A 450 -20.39 1.98 17.92
CA GLY A 450 -19.46 0.92 17.49
C GLY A 450 -18.27 0.78 18.43
N GLU A 451 -17.43 -0.24 18.19
CA GLU A 451 -16.26 -0.58 19.04
C GLU A 451 -15.26 0.57 19.24
N LYS A 452 -15.19 1.52 18.30
CA LYS A 452 -14.25 2.66 18.30
C LYS A 452 -14.92 4.04 18.25
N GLY A 453 -16.24 4.11 18.51
CA GLY A 453 -17.01 5.36 18.43
C GLY A 453 -18.32 5.20 17.67
N LYS A 454 -18.98 6.33 17.37
CA LYS A 454 -20.27 6.34 16.66
C LYS A 454 -20.12 5.85 15.22
N LEU A 455 -21.06 5.03 14.77
CA LEU A 455 -21.12 4.51 13.40
C LEU A 455 -21.99 5.42 12.52
N HIS A 456 -21.49 5.72 11.33
CA HIS A 456 -22.29 6.38 10.29
C HIS A 456 -23.20 5.35 9.61
N GLU A 457 -24.51 5.63 9.61
CA GLU A 457 -25.53 4.87 8.91
C GLU A 457 -26.21 5.76 7.88
N VAL A 458 -26.17 5.36 6.61
CA VAL A 458 -26.75 6.12 5.51
C VAL A 458 -28.27 6.06 5.59
N ASN A 459 -28.92 7.22 5.58
CA ASN A 459 -30.38 7.32 5.72
C ASN A 459 -31.05 8.07 4.58
N PHE A 460 -30.27 8.83 3.81
CA PHE A 460 -30.72 9.49 2.60
C PHE A 460 -29.58 9.52 1.59
N ILE A 461 -29.91 9.26 0.32
CA ILE A 461 -28.99 9.34 -0.81
C ILE A 461 -29.72 10.11 -1.91
N ALA A 462 -29.07 11.14 -2.45
CA ALA A 462 -29.47 11.75 -3.71
C ALA A 462 -28.50 11.35 -4.82
N ALA A 463 -29.02 11.13 -6.03
CA ALA A 463 -28.22 10.86 -7.22
C ALA A 463 -28.79 11.60 -8.43
N LYS A 464 -27.95 12.33 -9.15
CA LYS A 464 -28.29 13.01 -10.40
C LYS A 464 -27.52 12.40 -11.57
N ILE A 465 -28.22 12.11 -12.67
CA ILE A 465 -27.70 11.42 -13.85
C ILE A 465 -27.53 12.37 -15.03
N ASN A 466 -26.40 12.26 -15.75
CA ASN A 466 -26.20 12.94 -17.03
C ASN A 466 -25.27 12.15 -17.96
N CYS A 467 -25.13 12.58 -19.21
CA CYS A 467 -24.16 12.05 -20.17
C CYS A 467 -23.67 13.13 -21.13
N PRO A 468 -22.52 12.95 -21.78
CA PRO A 468 -21.99 13.91 -22.75
C PRO A 468 -22.98 14.33 -23.84
N GLU A 469 -23.83 13.41 -24.30
CA GLU A 469 -24.78 13.67 -25.38
C GLU A 469 -25.95 14.56 -24.92
N CYS A 470 -26.47 14.35 -23.70
CA CYS A 470 -27.52 15.19 -23.14
C CYS A 470 -27.05 16.63 -22.93
N ILE A 471 -25.79 16.83 -22.47
CA ILE A 471 -25.19 18.16 -22.33
C ILE A 471 -25.17 18.90 -23.66
N VAL A 472 -24.74 18.24 -24.74
CA VAL A 472 -24.59 18.87 -26.06
C VAL A 472 -25.95 19.16 -26.70
N LYS A 473 -26.91 18.25 -26.55
CA LYS A 473 -28.24 18.36 -27.18
C LYS A 473 -29.26 19.13 -26.35
N GLY A 474 -28.96 19.46 -25.10
CA GLY A 474 -29.92 20.03 -24.15
C GLY A 474 -31.12 19.10 -23.91
N MET A 475 -30.91 17.78 -23.97
CA MET A 475 -31.98 16.78 -23.85
C MET A 475 -32.12 16.31 -22.41
N ASN A 476 -33.34 16.38 -21.87
CA ASN A 476 -33.64 15.88 -20.53
C ASN A 476 -34.40 14.55 -20.52
N ASN A 477 -35.12 14.18 -21.60
CA ASN A 477 -35.96 12.96 -21.64
C ASN A 477 -35.58 12.05 -22.83
N ASN A 478 -36.01 10.76 -22.82
CA ASN A 478 -35.84 9.79 -23.92
C ASN A 478 -34.37 9.46 -24.31
N CYS A 479 -33.40 9.65 -23.40
CA CYS A 479 -32.00 9.30 -23.67
C CYS A 479 -31.74 7.82 -23.36
N THR A 480 -31.24 7.04 -24.33
CA THR A 480 -30.94 5.61 -24.12
C THR A 480 -29.83 5.35 -23.10
N ILE A 481 -28.97 6.34 -22.86
CA ILE A 481 -27.94 6.30 -21.82
C ILE A 481 -28.52 6.77 -20.50
N CYS A 482 -29.12 7.95 -20.44
CA CYS A 482 -29.50 8.51 -19.13
C CYS A 482 -30.81 7.94 -18.58
N GLY A 483 -31.69 7.38 -19.42
CA GLY A 483 -33.05 7.02 -19.03
C GLY A 483 -33.96 8.23 -18.99
N ASP A 484 -35.16 8.06 -18.44
CA ASP A 484 -36.12 9.16 -18.25
C ASP A 484 -35.90 9.85 -16.91
N ASP A 485 -35.62 9.09 -15.84
CA ASP A 485 -35.32 9.66 -14.52
C ASP A 485 -33.92 10.31 -14.48
N ARG A 486 -33.83 11.54 -13.96
CA ARG A 486 -32.57 12.30 -13.81
C ARG A 486 -32.15 12.42 -12.37
N THR A 487 -33.09 12.72 -11.48
CA THR A 487 -32.87 12.91 -10.04
C THR A 487 -33.58 11.79 -9.31
N ILE A 488 -32.80 10.91 -8.68
CA ILE A 488 -33.26 9.72 -7.99
C ILE A 488 -32.82 9.78 -6.54
N THR A 489 -33.72 9.46 -5.61
CA THR A 489 -33.40 9.39 -4.18
C THR A 489 -33.63 7.99 -3.62
N PHE A 490 -32.86 7.65 -2.58
CA PHE A 490 -33.05 6.48 -1.74
C PHE A 490 -33.16 6.94 -0.29
N SER A 491 -34.28 6.69 0.36
CA SER A 491 -34.54 7.26 1.70
C SER A 491 -35.35 6.33 2.58
N HIS A 492 -35.17 6.47 3.90
CA HIS A 492 -35.99 5.76 4.89
C HIS A 492 -37.45 6.21 4.91
N GLN A 493 -37.73 7.46 4.56
CA GLN A 493 -39.03 8.08 4.68
C GLN A 493 -39.39 8.85 3.40
N PRO A 494 -40.69 8.94 3.06
CA PRO A 494 -41.16 9.76 1.96
C PRO A 494 -41.13 11.25 2.30
N PHE A 495 -41.07 12.05 1.25
CA PHE A 495 -41.13 13.52 1.24
C PHE A 495 -41.94 14.00 0.04
N SER A 496 -42.42 15.24 0.09
CA SER A 496 -43.42 15.78 -0.85
C SER A 496 -43.09 17.16 -1.41
N ASN A 497 -42.28 17.97 -0.72
CA ASN A 497 -42.00 19.35 -1.12
C ASN A 497 -40.84 19.48 -2.11
N THR A 498 -39.97 18.47 -2.18
CA THR A 498 -38.84 18.44 -3.12
C THR A 498 -39.20 17.65 -4.37
N SER A 499 -39.11 18.27 -5.55
CA SER A 499 -39.39 17.60 -6.82
C SER A 499 -38.23 16.71 -7.25
N VAL A 500 -38.48 15.42 -7.41
CA VAL A 500 -37.54 14.42 -7.94
C VAL A 500 -38.26 13.51 -8.93
N ASP A 501 -37.54 12.91 -9.87
CA ASP A 501 -38.15 12.02 -10.87
C ASP A 501 -38.53 10.66 -10.25
N GLN A 502 -37.70 10.15 -9.34
CA GLN A 502 -37.93 8.87 -8.68
C GLN A 502 -37.52 8.90 -7.20
N GLN A 503 -38.45 8.49 -6.33
CA GLN A 503 -38.22 8.33 -4.89
C GLN A 503 -38.28 6.83 -4.52
N ASN A 504 -37.16 6.26 -4.10
CA ASN A 504 -37.08 4.87 -3.63
C ASN A 504 -37.10 4.82 -2.09
N ILE A 505 -38.24 4.46 -1.53
CA ILE A 505 -38.40 4.31 -0.08
C ILE A 505 -37.97 2.91 0.35
N THR A 506 -36.99 2.83 1.24
CA THR A 506 -36.37 1.56 1.67
C THR A 506 -35.80 1.65 3.07
N ASN A 507 -35.67 0.51 3.74
CA ASN A 507 -35.03 0.42 5.06
C ASN A 507 -33.50 0.32 4.97
N ASP A 508 -32.94 0.12 3.77
CA ASP A 508 -31.48 0.09 3.55
C ASP A 508 -31.10 0.85 2.26
N PRO A 509 -31.06 2.20 2.32
CA PRO A 509 -30.77 3.05 1.17
C PRO A 509 -29.46 2.70 0.48
N LEU A 510 -28.43 2.34 1.27
CA LEU A 510 -27.10 2.05 0.74
C LEU A 510 -27.08 0.76 -0.08
N THR A 511 -27.72 -0.31 0.39
CA THR A 511 -27.79 -1.57 -0.35
C THR A 511 -28.54 -1.39 -1.68
N ASP A 512 -29.66 -0.67 -1.65
CA ASP A 512 -30.48 -0.43 -2.85
C ASP A 512 -29.80 0.50 -3.85
N PHE A 513 -29.11 1.54 -3.38
CA PHE A 513 -28.27 2.39 -4.22
C PHE A 513 -27.17 1.59 -4.92
N VAL A 514 -26.47 0.70 -4.20
CA VAL A 514 -25.43 -0.14 -4.80
C VAL A 514 -26.01 -1.14 -5.82
N ALA A 515 -27.17 -1.73 -5.53
CA ALA A 515 -27.87 -2.59 -6.48
C ALA A 515 -28.29 -1.82 -7.75
N TRP A 516 -28.80 -0.60 -7.59
CA TRP A 516 -29.19 0.28 -8.69
C TRP A 516 -27.99 0.68 -9.56
N ILE A 517 -26.92 1.24 -8.96
CA ILE A 517 -25.78 1.78 -9.72
C ILE A 517 -24.98 0.68 -10.44
N THR A 518 -25.03 -0.55 -9.95
CA THR A 518 -24.37 -1.69 -10.58
C THR A 518 -25.19 -2.35 -11.69
N ASN A 519 -26.45 -1.99 -11.89
CA ASN A 519 -27.32 -2.65 -12.88
C ASN A 519 -27.32 -1.99 -14.28
N PHE A 520 -26.47 -1.00 -14.56
CA PHE A 520 -26.47 -0.31 -15.85
C PHE A 520 -25.85 -1.11 -17.01
N SER A 521 -26.33 -0.87 -18.25
CA SER A 521 -25.83 -1.49 -19.49
C SER A 521 -24.79 -0.63 -20.24
N THR A 522 -24.36 0.48 -19.65
CA THR A 522 -23.37 1.41 -20.21
C THR A 522 -22.33 1.71 -19.13
N ASP A 523 -21.08 1.97 -19.53
CA ASP A 523 -20.04 2.42 -18.60
C ASP A 523 -20.52 3.67 -17.84
N THR A 524 -20.39 3.64 -16.51
CA THR A 524 -20.85 4.70 -15.61
C THR A 524 -19.67 5.23 -14.78
N VAL A 525 -19.54 6.56 -14.71
CA VAL A 525 -18.61 7.25 -13.80
C VAL A 525 -19.41 7.98 -12.72
N ALA A 526 -19.33 7.50 -11.49
CA ALA A 526 -20.03 8.04 -10.34
C ALA A 526 -19.10 8.97 -9.54
N PHE A 527 -19.63 10.12 -9.15
CA PHE A 527 -18.90 11.22 -8.55
C PHE A 527 -19.55 11.61 -7.23
N SER A 528 -18.75 11.64 -6.16
CA SER A 528 -19.12 12.32 -4.91
C SER A 528 -18.06 13.36 -4.57
N HIS A 529 -18.41 14.37 -3.79
CA HIS A 529 -17.51 15.45 -3.45
C HIS A 529 -16.86 15.21 -2.08
N PHE A 530 -15.53 15.04 -2.06
CA PHE A 530 -14.78 14.60 -0.88
C PHE A 530 -15.11 13.17 -0.41
N GLY A 531 -15.90 12.42 -1.19
CA GLY A 531 -16.37 11.09 -0.79
C GLY A 531 -15.29 10.01 -0.75
N GLY A 532 -14.08 10.27 -1.25
CA GLY A 532 -12.92 9.39 -1.13
C GLY A 532 -12.51 9.12 0.33
N ARG A 533 -12.98 9.94 1.28
CA ARG A 533 -12.82 9.74 2.73
C ARG A 533 -14.14 9.47 3.45
N PHE A 534 -15.27 9.55 2.74
CA PHE A 534 -16.62 9.45 3.29
C PHE A 534 -17.47 8.49 2.44
N ASP A 535 -18.30 8.99 1.52
CA ASP A 535 -19.32 8.22 0.78
C ASP A 535 -18.78 6.93 0.15
N MET A 536 -17.63 7.00 -0.52
CA MET A 536 -17.02 5.87 -1.21
C MET A 536 -16.59 4.77 -0.24
N VAL A 537 -16.34 5.09 1.04
CA VAL A 537 -16.04 4.11 2.10
C VAL A 537 -17.27 3.26 2.39
N MET A 538 -18.44 3.88 2.48
CA MET A 538 -19.71 3.18 2.69
C MET A 538 -20.06 2.34 1.45
N VAL A 539 -19.91 2.89 0.24
CA VAL A 539 -20.11 2.14 -1.02
C VAL A 539 -19.18 0.93 -1.09
N PHE A 540 -17.89 1.10 -0.77
CA PHE A 540 -16.93 -0.02 -0.75
C PHE A 540 -17.37 -1.14 0.19
N LYS A 541 -17.81 -0.79 1.42
CA LYS A 541 -18.33 -1.76 2.39
C LYS A 541 -19.52 -2.53 1.82
N ALA A 542 -20.49 -1.83 1.21
CA ALA A 542 -21.68 -2.46 0.63
C ALA A 542 -21.36 -3.36 -0.56
N LEU A 543 -20.49 -2.92 -1.49
CA LEU A 543 -19.99 -3.75 -2.59
C LEU A 543 -19.31 -5.02 -2.08
N TYR A 544 -18.46 -4.90 -1.07
CA TYR A 544 -17.75 -6.04 -0.48
C TYR A 544 -18.71 -7.04 0.17
N LEU A 545 -19.73 -6.57 0.90
CA LEU A 545 -20.75 -7.43 1.50
C LEU A 545 -21.60 -8.17 0.46
N GLN A 546 -21.79 -7.58 -0.73
CA GLN A 546 -22.44 -8.23 -1.89
C GLN A 546 -21.50 -9.18 -2.66
N GLY A 547 -20.26 -9.38 -2.20
CA GLY A 547 -19.29 -10.28 -2.84
C GLY A 547 -18.57 -9.68 -4.05
N LEU A 548 -18.71 -8.36 -4.27
CA LEU A 548 -17.97 -7.63 -5.30
C LEU A 548 -16.62 -7.16 -4.73
N THR A 549 -15.55 -7.40 -5.47
CA THR A 549 -14.19 -6.99 -5.07
C THR A 549 -13.68 -5.93 -6.05
N PRO A 550 -13.87 -4.64 -5.76
CA PRO A 550 -13.47 -3.58 -6.68
C PRO A 550 -11.95 -3.39 -6.72
N ASP A 551 -11.43 -2.99 -7.89
CA ASP A 551 -10.07 -2.49 -8.06
C ASP A 551 -10.00 -1.08 -7.46
N MET A 552 -9.00 -0.79 -6.61
CA MET A 552 -8.91 0.48 -5.88
C MET A 552 -7.57 1.16 -6.05
N ILE A 553 -7.59 2.49 -6.18
CA ILE A 553 -6.42 3.37 -6.07
C ILE A 553 -6.60 4.25 -4.83
N LYS A 554 -5.62 4.21 -3.91
CA LYS A 554 -5.68 4.91 -2.63
C LYS A 554 -4.35 5.57 -2.26
N ASN A 555 -4.42 6.64 -1.47
CA ASN A 555 -3.29 7.22 -0.77
C ASN A 555 -3.62 7.23 0.74
N GLY A 556 -2.91 6.40 1.51
CA GLY A 556 -3.30 6.09 2.89
C GLY A 556 -4.74 5.56 2.94
N ASN A 557 -5.59 6.23 3.72
CA ASN A 557 -7.01 5.91 3.85
C ASN A 557 -7.92 6.64 2.84
N LYS A 558 -7.39 7.58 2.04
CA LYS A 558 -8.17 8.29 1.02
C LYS A 558 -8.25 7.46 -0.26
N MET A 559 -9.47 7.15 -0.71
CA MET A 559 -9.74 6.52 -2.00
C MET A 559 -9.78 7.58 -3.11
N TYR A 560 -9.00 7.38 -4.16
CA TYR A 560 -9.00 8.23 -5.35
C TYR A 560 -9.94 7.66 -6.42
N GLU A 561 -9.94 6.33 -6.55
CA GLU A 561 -10.75 5.63 -7.54
C GLU A 561 -11.13 4.24 -7.04
N MET A 562 -12.37 3.84 -7.32
CA MET A 562 -12.86 2.46 -7.12
C MET A 562 -13.55 1.99 -8.41
N LYS A 563 -13.13 0.85 -8.95
CA LYS A 563 -13.66 0.28 -10.20
C LYS A 563 -14.25 -1.09 -9.96
N VAL A 564 -15.51 -1.26 -10.33
CA VAL A 564 -16.19 -2.56 -10.33
C VAL A 564 -16.74 -2.86 -11.71
N LYS A 565 -16.65 -4.11 -12.12
CA LYS A 565 -17.26 -4.59 -13.36
C LYS A 565 -18.56 -5.28 -13.01
N ASN A 566 -19.66 -4.79 -13.55
CA ASN A 566 -20.97 -5.38 -13.27
C ASN A 566 -21.22 -6.66 -14.08
N ASP A 567 -22.35 -7.32 -13.80
CA ASP A 567 -22.75 -8.56 -14.47
C ASP A 567 -22.96 -8.38 -15.99
N LYS A 568 -23.32 -7.17 -16.42
CA LYS A 568 -23.43 -6.75 -17.84
C LYS A 568 -22.07 -6.44 -18.49
N LYS A 569 -20.96 -6.70 -17.78
CA LYS A 569 -19.57 -6.46 -18.23
C LYS A 569 -19.24 -5.00 -18.51
N CYS A 570 -20.02 -4.05 -17.99
CA CYS A 570 -19.76 -2.61 -18.04
C CYS A 570 -18.99 -2.18 -16.79
N TRP A 571 -18.24 -1.09 -16.90
CA TRP A 571 -17.52 -0.52 -15.77
C TRP A 571 -18.40 0.45 -14.99
N VAL A 572 -18.37 0.34 -13.66
CA VAL A 572 -18.81 1.39 -12.74
C VAL A 572 -17.58 1.90 -12.01
N ILE A 573 -17.30 3.19 -12.19
CA ILE A 573 -16.07 3.85 -11.73
C ILE A 573 -16.48 4.95 -10.75
N PHE A 574 -16.06 4.86 -9.50
CA PHE A 574 -16.30 5.89 -8.50
C PHE A 574 -15.08 6.79 -8.37
N HIS A 575 -15.28 8.10 -8.47
CA HIS A 575 -14.26 9.14 -8.33
C HIS A 575 -14.66 10.16 -7.28
N ASP A 576 -13.66 10.67 -6.56
CA ASP A 576 -13.81 11.80 -5.66
C ASP A 576 -13.50 13.10 -6.43
N THR A 577 -14.52 13.93 -6.63
CA THR A 577 -14.43 15.17 -7.42
C THR A 577 -13.55 16.24 -6.77
N TYR A 578 -13.30 16.16 -5.46
CA TYR A 578 -12.36 17.06 -4.79
C TYR A 578 -10.94 16.94 -5.36
N ASN A 579 -10.58 15.79 -5.95
CA ASN A 579 -9.29 15.64 -6.61
C ASN A 579 -9.22 16.35 -7.98
N LEU A 580 -10.36 16.69 -8.57
CA LEU A 580 -10.48 17.48 -9.80
C LEU A 580 -10.68 18.97 -9.49
N MET A 581 -11.50 19.27 -8.47
CA MET A 581 -11.88 20.62 -8.05
C MET A 581 -11.63 20.75 -6.54
N PRO A 582 -10.38 21.05 -6.10
CA PRO A 582 -9.97 20.97 -4.70
C PRO A 582 -10.42 22.20 -3.88
N MET A 583 -11.73 22.42 -3.81
CA MET A 583 -12.38 23.47 -3.02
C MET A 583 -13.70 22.94 -2.45
N PRO A 584 -14.26 23.56 -1.40
CA PRO A 584 -15.57 23.16 -0.86
C PRO A 584 -16.68 23.24 -1.91
N LEU A 585 -17.69 22.37 -1.81
CA LEU A 585 -18.82 22.31 -2.75
C LEU A 585 -19.52 23.68 -2.92
N ALA A 586 -19.78 24.39 -1.82
CA ALA A 586 -20.39 25.72 -1.84
C ALA A 586 -19.56 26.75 -2.64
N SER A 587 -18.23 26.63 -2.62
CA SER A 587 -17.34 27.53 -3.36
C SER A 587 -17.35 27.28 -4.87
N LEU A 588 -17.88 26.14 -5.34
CA LEU A 588 -17.98 25.85 -6.77
C LEU A 588 -19.03 26.74 -7.48
N VAL A 589 -20.08 27.15 -6.76
CA VAL A 589 -21.14 28.02 -7.31
C VAL A 589 -20.57 29.35 -7.81
N PRO A 590 -19.90 30.16 -6.97
CA PRO A 590 -19.27 31.40 -7.43
C PRO A 590 -18.06 31.16 -8.35
N ALA A 591 -17.29 30.07 -8.14
CA ALA A 591 -16.10 29.80 -8.94
C ALA A 591 -16.42 29.53 -10.42
N PHE A 592 -17.54 28.87 -10.72
CA PHE A 592 -17.98 28.57 -12.08
C PHE A 592 -19.17 29.44 -12.56
N GLY A 593 -19.63 30.40 -11.76
CA GLY A 593 -20.80 31.22 -12.07
C GLY A 593 -22.07 30.41 -12.30
N LEU A 594 -22.26 29.34 -11.52
CA LEU A 594 -23.36 28.38 -11.69
C LEU A 594 -24.71 29.04 -11.42
N GLN A 595 -25.70 28.75 -12.27
CA GLN A 595 -27.09 29.21 -12.11
C GLN A 595 -27.89 28.16 -11.31
N VAL A 596 -27.51 27.96 -10.06
CA VAL A 596 -28.13 27.01 -9.11
C VAL A 596 -28.33 27.71 -7.77
N GLU A 597 -29.19 27.15 -6.92
CA GLU A 597 -29.36 27.67 -5.56
C GLU A 597 -28.07 27.51 -4.74
N ASP A 598 -27.81 28.47 -3.86
CA ASP A 598 -26.67 28.39 -2.95
C ASP A 598 -26.83 27.21 -1.98
N LYS A 599 -25.70 26.69 -1.50
CA LYS A 599 -25.70 25.59 -0.53
C LYS A 599 -26.36 26.04 0.78
N LEU A 600 -27.41 25.31 1.19
CA LEU A 600 -28.20 25.58 2.39
C LEU A 600 -27.42 25.22 3.68
N PHE A 601 -27.90 25.68 4.84
CA PHE A 601 -27.42 25.22 6.14
C PHE A 601 -28.26 24.03 6.62
N PHE A 602 -27.61 22.98 7.13
CA PHE A 602 -28.30 21.78 7.61
C PHE A 602 -27.92 21.43 9.06
N PRO A 603 -28.90 21.12 9.93
CA PRO A 603 -28.66 20.76 11.33
C PRO A 603 -28.25 19.29 11.43
N HIS A 604 -26.96 18.99 11.20
CA HIS A 604 -26.45 17.62 11.17
C HIS A 604 -26.74 16.80 12.44
N LEU A 605 -26.79 17.41 13.63
CA LEU A 605 -27.12 16.67 14.86
C LEU A 605 -28.62 16.38 15.01
N ALA A 606 -29.48 17.08 14.26
CA ALA A 606 -30.91 16.80 14.19
C ALA A 606 -31.24 15.61 13.25
N ASN A 607 -30.27 15.11 12.46
CA ASN A 607 -30.43 13.91 11.64
C ASN A 607 -30.43 12.65 12.52
N TYR A 608 -31.59 12.36 13.11
CA TYR A 608 -31.78 11.31 14.10
C TYR A 608 -33.13 10.60 13.91
N PRO A 609 -33.22 9.26 14.06
CA PRO A 609 -34.45 8.53 13.79
C PRO A 609 -35.70 9.05 14.53
N LYS A 610 -35.52 9.54 15.75
CA LYS A 610 -36.60 10.06 16.61
C LYS A 610 -37.31 11.31 16.04
N ASN A 611 -36.67 11.99 15.08
CA ASN A 611 -37.14 13.25 14.48
C ASN A 611 -37.88 13.02 13.15
N TYR A 612 -37.91 11.79 12.62
CA TYR A 612 -38.68 11.50 11.40
C TYR A 612 -40.17 11.77 11.60
N GLY A 613 -40.80 12.40 10.60
CA GLY A 613 -42.22 12.73 10.61
C GLY A 613 -42.64 13.76 11.67
N LYS A 614 -41.69 14.51 12.26
CA LYS A 614 -41.95 15.54 13.27
C LYS A 614 -41.42 16.90 12.81
N GLU A 615 -42.08 17.94 13.28
CA GLU A 615 -41.57 19.30 13.24
C GLU A 615 -40.78 19.60 14.52
N ILE A 616 -39.57 20.12 14.36
CA ILE A 616 -38.68 20.50 15.46
C ILE A 616 -38.09 21.90 15.22
N PHE A 617 -37.44 22.48 16.23
CA PHE A 617 -36.75 23.77 16.12
C PHE A 617 -35.27 23.56 16.48
N PRO A 618 -34.39 23.31 15.50
CA PRO A 618 -32.97 23.02 15.75
C PRO A 618 -32.24 24.23 16.35
N THR A 619 -31.35 23.97 17.29
CA THR A 619 -30.51 24.97 17.95
C THR A 619 -29.23 25.24 17.15
N LYS A 620 -28.49 26.32 17.48
CA LYS A 620 -27.19 26.60 16.82
C LYS A 620 -26.17 25.45 16.95
N ASP A 621 -26.21 24.70 18.05
CA ASP A 621 -25.34 23.55 18.26
C ASP A 621 -25.68 22.40 17.31
N ASP A 622 -26.95 22.24 16.92
CA ASP A 622 -27.36 21.21 15.97
C ASP A 622 -26.75 21.41 14.57
N TYR A 623 -26.40 22.66 14.22
CA TYR A 623 -25.66 23.06 13.02
C TYR A 623 -24.14 23.05 13.19
N LEU A 624 -23.63 22.67 14.36
CA LEU A 624 -22.19 22.69 14.69
C LEU A 624 -21.57 24.10 14.55
N ALA A 625 -22.32 25.14 14.90
CA ALA A 625 -21.93 26.53 14.68
C ALA A 625 -20.56 26.89 15.30
N ASN A 626 -20.19 26.30 16.43
CA ASN A 626 -18.93 26.61 17.14
C ASN A 626 -17.67 26.13 16.38
N GLY A 627 -17.82 25.20 15.43
CA GLY A 627 -16.75 24.74 14.57
C GLY A 627 -16.59 25.54 13.27
N MET A 628 -17.44 26.54 13.01
CA MET A 628 -17.39 27.34 11.77
C MET A 628 -16.28 28.40 11.83
N MET A 629 -15.61 28.62 10.69
CA MET A 629 -14.66 29.73 10.53
C MET A 629 -15.37 31.08 10.66
N PRO A 630 -14.68 32.16 11.10
CA PRO A 630 -15.33 33.44 11.45
C PRO A 630 -16.27 34.01 10.39
N GLU A 631 -15.86 33.98 9.11
CA GLU A 631 -16.68 34.50 8.00
C GLU A 631 -17.96 33.67 7.80
N LYS A 632 -17.84 32.34 7.74
CA LYS A 632 -18.99 31.44 7.61
C LYS A 632 -19.90 31.50 8.84
N ARG A 633 -19.32 31.70 10.03
CA ARG A 633 -20.07 31.87 11.28
C ARG A 633 -20.93 33.12 11.23
N ALA A 634 -20.40 34.25 10.74
CA ALA A 634 -21.17 35.48 10.59
C ALA A 634 -22.34 35.32 9.59
N GLN A 635 -22.11 34.65 8.46
CA GLN A 635 -23.16 34.32 7.50
C GLN A 635 -24.24 33.42 8.12
N PHE A 636 -23.83 32.38 8.84
CA PHE A 636 -24.73 31.48 9.55
C PHE A 636 -25.55 32.20 10.62
N ASP A 637 -24.94 33.04 11.46
CA ASP A 637 -25.66 33.73 12.53
C ASP A 637 -26.74 34.67 11.95
N THR A 638 -26.43 35.39 10.87
CA THR A 638 -27.39 36.24 10.15
C THR A 638 -28.53 35.43 9.52
N TRP A 639 -28.23 34.26 8.97
CA TRP A 639 -29.23 33.34 8.43
C TRP A 639 -30.10 32.75 9.54
N PHE A 640 -29.49 32.29 10.64
CA PHE A 640 -30.18 31.63 11.75
C PHE A 640 -31.14 32.58 12.46
N GLU A 641 -30.78 33.85 12.67
CA GLU A 641 -31.68 34.85 13.26
C GLU A 641 -32.99 35.04 12.48
N LYS A 642 -32.97 34.81 11.16
CA LYS A 642 -34.15 34.92 10.30
C LYS A 642 -35.00 33.66 10.27
N HIS A 643 -34.40 32.48 10.43
CA HIS A 643 -35.06 31.19 10.20
C HIS A 643 -35.25 30.35 11.47
N ASN A 644 -34.76 30.78 12.64
CA ASN A 644 -34.84 30.00 13.89
C ASN A 644 -36.27 29.76 14.43
N ASN A 645 -37.26 30.53 13.95
CA ASN A 645 -38.67 30.39 14.31
C ASN A 645 -39.46 29.55 13.30
N GLU A 646 -38.82 29.01 12.26
CA GLU A 646 -39.47 28.16 11.25
C GLU A 646 -39.43 26.69 11.67
N PRO A 647 -40.53 25.93 11.52
CA PRO A 647 -40.56 24.51 11.85
C PRO A 647 -39.68 23.72 10.87
N PHE A 648 -38.77 22.91 11.41
CA PHE A 648 -37.90 22.02 10.65
C PHE A 648 -38.51 20.61 10.57
N ASN A 649 -38.80 20.15 9.35
CA ASN A 649 -39.17 18.77 9.06
C ASN A 649 -37.99 18.01 8.47
N LEU A 650 -37.48 16.99 9.18
CA LEU A 650 -36.28 16.26 8.76
C LEU A 650 -36.43 15.59 7.39
N ASN A 651 -37.60 15.03 7.05
CA ASN A 651 -37.81 14.32 5.80
C ASN A 651 -37.67 15.27 4.60
N GLU A 652 -38.36 16.41 4.68
CA GLU A 652 -38.37 17.43 3.61
C GLU A 652 -37.00 18.12 3.48
N GLN A 653 -36.33 18.35 4.62
CA GLN A 653 -35.03 19.04 4.63
C GLN A 653 -33.89 18.14 4.16
N LEU A 654 -33.90 16.84 4.49
CA LEU A 654 -32.96 15.86 3.89
C LEU A 654 -33.08 15.84 2.38
N ALA A 655 -34.32 15.86 1.85
CA ALA A 655 -34.57 15.87 0.43
C ALA A 655 -34.05 17.16 -0.22
N SER A 656 -34.47 18.33 0.27
CA SER A 656 -34.06 19.62 -0.28
C SER A 656 -32.53 19.81 -0.22
N TYR A 657 -31.91 19.55 0.93
CA TYR A 657 -30.48 19.74 1.13
C TYR A 657 -29.63 18.81 0.26
N CYS A 658 -29.88 17.50 0.32
CA CYS A 658 -29.05 16.52 -0.37
C CYS A 658 -29.26 16.57 -1.90
N THR A 659 -30.49 16.87 -2.37
CA THR A 659 -30.73 17.07 -3.81
C THR A 659 -30.07 18.34 -4.34
N ASN A 660 -30.05 19.43 -3.57
CA ASN A 660 -29.32 20.65 -3.94
C ASN A 660 -27.80 20.39 -4.02
N ASP A 661 -27.23 19.63 -3.09
CA ASP A 661 -25.81 19.28 -3.13
C ASP A 661 -25.42 18.52 -4.41
N VAL A 662 -26.24 17.56 -4.86
CA VAL A 662 -25.99 16.86 -6.13
C VAL A 662 -26.31 17.71 -7.36
N GLU A 663 -27.19 18.71 -7.25
CA GLU A 663 -27.45 19.71 -8.29
C GLU A 663 -26.21 20.57 -8.53
N ILE A 664 -25.69 21.18 -7.46
CA ILE A 664 -24.47 21.99 -7.48
C ILE A 664 -23.32 21.15 -8.05
N LEU A 665 -23.14 19.93 -7.56
CA LEU A 665 -22.08 19.05 -8.02
C LEU A 665 -22.22 18.70 -9.51
N MET A 666 -23.43 18.38 -9.99
CA MET A 666 -23.68 18.07 -11.39
C MET A 666 -23.42 19.29 -12.28
N ALA A 667 -23.90 20.48 -11.89
CA ALA A 667 -23.67 21.73 -12.61
C ALA A 667 -22.17 22.06 -12.69
N ALA A 668 -21.43 21.92 -11.59
CA ALA A 668 -19.98 22.09 -11.56
C ALA A 668 -19.25 21.10 -12.46
N LEU A 669 -19.63 19.81 -12.45
CA LEU A 669 -19.05 18.79 -13.33
C LEU A 669 -19.27 19.12 -14.81
N VAL A 670 -20.45 19.60 -15.18
CA VAL A 670 -20.78 20.02 -16.55
C VAL A 670 -19.96 21.24 -16.97
N ALA A 671 -19.89 22.27 -16.11
CA ALA A 671 -19.12 23.49 -16.35
C ALA A 671 -17.61 23.17 -16.50
N PHE A 672 -17.05 22.45 -15.53
CA PHE A 672 -15.65 22.04 -15.54
C PHE A 672 -15.31 21.17 -16.77
N ARG A 673 -16.20 20.24 -17.15
CA ARG A 673 -16.01 19.43 -18.36
C ARG A 673 -15.97 20.31 -19.61
N LYS A 674 -16.87 21.29 -19.74
CA LYS A 674 -16.93 22.19 -20.88
C LYS A 674 -15.66 23.02 -21.01
N GLU A 675 -15.28 23.72 -19.94
CA GLU A 675 -14.07 24.56 -19.93
C GLU A 675 -12.80 23.75 -20.23
N PHE A 676 -12.67 22.59 -19.57
CA PHE A 676 -11.48 21.77 -19.78
C PHE A 676 -11.44 21.17 -21.18
N LEU A 677 -12.58 20.77 -21.77
CA LEU A 677 -12.61 20.28 -23.16
C LEU A 677 -12.14 21.33 -24.16
N GLU A 678 -12.54 22.59 -23.96
CA GLU A 678 -12.17 23.72 -24.81
C GLU A 678 -10.65 23.98 -24.73
N VAL A 679 -10.14 24.20 -23.52
CA VAL A 679 -8.71 24.43 -23.27
C VAL A 679 -7.88 23.26 -23.76
N SER A 680 -8.32 22.03 -23.47
CA SER A 680 -7.55 20.84 -23.79
C SER A 680 -7.65 20.35 -25.22
N ASN A 681 -8.41 21.03 -26.08
CA ASN A 681 -8.71 20.61 -27.45
C ASN A 681 -9.18 19.14 -27.52
N GLY A 682 -10.12 18.77 -26.64
CA GLY A 682 -10.85 17.51 -26.73
C GLY A 682 -10.45 16.39 -25.76
N LEU A 683 -9.86 16.69 -24.60
CA LEU A 683 -9.72 15.73 -23.49
C LEU A 683 -10.95 15.79 -22.58
N ASP A 684 -11.72 14.69 -22.53
CA ASP A 684 -12.86 14.57 -21.61
C ASP A 684 -12.37 14.27 -20.18
N VAL A 685 -12.22 15.33 -19.39
CA VAL A 685 -11.61 15.27 -18.06
C VAL A 685 -12.33 14.32 -17.11
N LEU A 686 -13.67 14.26 -17.16
CA LEU A 686 -14.47 13.45 -16.24
C LEU A 686 -14.27 11.95 -16.46
N ARG A 687 -14.07 11.53 -17.71
CA ARG A 687 -13.84 10.11 -18.00
C ARG A 687 -12.38 9.74 -17.90
N GLU A 688 -11.51 10.61 -18.37
CA GLU A 688 -10.12 10.26 -18.55
C GLU A 688 -9.31 10.46 -17.28
N SER A 689 -9.69 11.35 -16.37
CA SER A 689 -8.84 11.77 -15.26
C SER A 689 -9.56 11.71 -13.92
N MET A 690 -8.87 11.21 -12.90
CA MET A 690 -9.37 11.20 -11.52
C MET A 690 -8.79 12.34 -10.67
N THR A 691 -7.78 13.05 -11.17
CA THR A 691 -7.17 14.21 -10.49
C THR A 691 -6.86 15.32 -11.50
N ILE A 692 -6.87 16.57 -11.03
CA ILE A 692 -6.50 17.74 -11.84
C ILE A 692 -5.07 17.63 -12.36
N ALA A 693 -4.13 17.11 -11.56
CA ALA A 693 -2.75 16.88 -11.97
C ALA A 693 -2.66 15.86 -13.12
N SER A 694 -3.46 14.79 -13.07
CA SER A 694 -3.54 13.80 -14.15
C SER A 694 -4.13 14.42 -15.42
N ALA A 695 -5.16 15.25 -15.30
CA ALA A 695 -5.75 15.97 -16.42
C ALA A 695 -4.74 16.92 -17.10
N CYS A 696 -4.06 17.75 -16.31
CA CYS A 696 -3.01 18.66 -16.75
C CYS A 696 -1.88 17.92 -17.46
N MET A 697 -1.37 16.83 -16.86
CA MET A 697 -0.31 16.02 -17.45
C MET A 697 -0.74 15.34 -18.75
N LYS A 698 -2.01 14.90 -18.86
CA LYS A 698 -2.54 14.33 -20.09
C LYS A 698 -2.66 15.35 -21.20
N HIS A 699 -3.17 16.54 -20.89
CA HIS A 699 -3.25 17.63 -21.83
C HIS A 699 -1.84 18.04 -22.33
N PHE A 700 -0.87 18.22 -21.41
CA PHE A 700 0.53 18.45 -21.76
C PHE A 700 1.07 17.37 -22.71
N ARG A 701 0.87 16.10 -22.36
CA ARG A 701 1.34 14.98 -23.18
C ARG A 701 0.63 14.83 -24.52
N MET A 702 -0.60 15.31 -24.64
CA MET A 702 -1.40 15.20 -25.87
C MET A 702 -1.08 16.32 -26.85
N ASN A 703 -0.96 17.55 -26.35
CA ASN A 703 -0.93 18.74 -27.19
C ASN A 703 0.43 19.43 -27.23
N HIS A 704 1.30 19.21 -26.25
CA HIS A 704 2.54 19.99 -26.07
C HIS A 704 3.82 19.13 -26.10
N LEU A 705 3.75 17.85 -25.70
CA LEU A 705 4.93 16.98 -25.64
C LEU A 705 5.28 16.35 -26.99
N LYS A 706 6.51 16.60 -27.46
CA LYS A 706 7.09 15.95 -28.65
C LYS A 706 7.51 14.50 -28.37
N PRO A 707 7.46 13.58 -29.36
CA PRO A 707 7.99 12.23 -29.21
C PRO A 707 9.48 12.22 -28.86
N GLN A 708 9.89 11.30 -27.97
CA GLN A 708 11.29 11.11 -27.57
C GLN A 708 11.98 12.37 -27.01
N HIS A 709 11.22 13.24 -26.36
CA HIS A 709 11.72 14.52 -25.86
C HIS A 709 12.15 14.44 -24.39
N VAL A 710 11.23 14.08 -23.48
CA VAL A 710 11.54 13.96 -22.05
C VAL A 710 11.85 12.50 -21.68
N GLY A 711 13.06 12.24 -21.19
CA GLY A 711 13.50 10.91 -20.73
C GLY A 711 12.82 10.49 -19.43
N ILE A 712 12.41 9.24 -19.34
CA ILE A 712 11.98 8.59 -18.09
C ILE A 712 13.21 8.12 -17.34
N VAL A 713 13.39 8.63 -16.12
CA VAL A 713 14.45 8.18 -15.22
C VAL A 713 14.27 6.68 -14.93
N PRO A 714 15.30 5.84 -15.15
CA PRO A 714 15.24 4.44 -14.77
C PRO A 714 14.93 4.28 -13.27
N GLU A 715 14.27 3.21 -12.87
CA GLU A 715 13.88 2.99 -11.46
C GLU A 715 15.09 3.02 -10.51
N LYS A 716 16.23 2.51 -10.97
CA LYS A 716 17.49 2.57 -10.24
C LYS A 716 18.28 3.86 -10.50
N GLY A 717 17.84 4.79 -11.34
CA GLY A 717 18.66 5.93 -11.78
C GLY A 717 19.63 5.56 -12.91
N TYR A 718 20.39 6.55 -13.38
CA TYR A 718 21.23 6.41 -14.60
C TYR A 718 22.57 5.70 -14.38
N ASP A 719 23.14 5.81 -13.18
CA ASP A 719 24.47 5.30 -12.84
C ASP A 719 24.43 4.00 -11.99
N ASN A 720 23.25 3.52 -11.60
CA ASN A 720 23.13 2.31 -10.78
C ASN A 720 23.16 1.05 -11.63
N VAL A 721 24.37 0.51 -11.81
CA VAL A 721 24.59 -0.83 -12.37
C VAL A 721 24.24 -1.92 -11.34
N ASP A 722 24.50 -1.65 -10.05
CA ASP A 722 24.30 -2.56 -8.93
C ASP A 722 23.58 -1.90 -7.75
N ASN A 723 22.76 -2.67 -7.03
CA ASN A 723 21.89 -2.18 -5.98
C ASN A 723 22.41 -2.65 -4.62
N GLN A 724 23.39 -1.93 -4.07
CA GLN A 724 23.91 -2.18 -2.73
C GLN A 724 23.38 -1.12 -1.76
N SER A 725 22.90 -1.55 -0.59
CA SER A 725 22.31 -0.61 0.38
C SER A 725 23.37 0.26 1.06
N LEU A 726 23.00 1.50 1.41
CA LEU A 726 23.88 2.40 2.18
C LEU A 726 24.24 1.79 3.55
N LEU A 727 23.34 1.02 4.15
CA LEU A 727 23.62 0.25 5.36
C LEU A 727 24.76 -0.74 5.14
N ALA A 728 24.70 -1.52 4.06
CA ALA A 728 25.75 -2.49 3.72
C ALA A 728 27.09 -1.80 3.46
N LEU A 729 27.11 -0.71 2.69
CA LEU A 729 28.34 0.04 2.41
C LEU A 729 28.99 0.59 3.69
N ARG A 730 28.20 1.19 4.58
CA ARG A 730 28.66 1.68 5.90
C ARG A 730 29.21 0.53 6.75
N PHE A 731 28.47 -0.58 6.81
CA PHE A 731 28.89 -1.75 7.57
C PHE A 731 30.19 -2.36 7.03
N LEU A 732 30.31 -2.53 5.72
CA LEU A 732 31.50 -3.10 5.08
C LEU A 732 32.72 -2.18 5.25
N LYS A 733 32.56 -0.86 5.20
CA LYS A 733 33.66 0.06 5.54
C LYS A 733 34.14 -0.14 6.98
N TRP A 734 33.21 -0.25 7.92
CA TRP A 734 33.53 -0.49 9.33
C TRP A 734 34.22 -1.83 9.53
N TYR A 735 33.71 -2.88 8.88
CA TYR A 735 34.29 -4.20 8.93
C TYR A 735 35.72 -4.20 8.36
N ALA A 736 35.94 -3.51 7.25
CA ALA A 736 37.24 -3.39 6.60
C ALA A 736 38.29 -2.77 7.54
N GLU A 737 37.95 -1.64 8.17
CA GLU A 737 38.83 -0.95 9.11
C GLU A 737 39.04 -1.77 10.39
N LYS A 738 37.96 -2.29 10.99
CA LYS A 738 38.01 -3.05 12.24
C LYS A 738 38.85 -4.34 12.13
N ASN A 739 38.80 -4.99 10.97
CA ASN A 739 39.50 -6.24 10.70
C ASN A 739 40.78 -6.07 9.89
N MET A 740 41.15 -4.83 9.53
CA MET A 740 42.29 -4.50 8.67
C MET A 740 42.31 -5.34 7.36
N VAL A 741 41.16 -5.42 6.70
CA VAL A 741 40.99 -6.14 5.42
C VAL A 741 40.53 -5.20 4.31
N SER A 742 40.91 -5.51 3.07
CA SER A 742 40.34 -4.85 1.89
C SER A 742 39.07 -5.57 1.44
N ILE A 743 37.96 -4.84 1.32
CA ILE A 743 36.69 -5.40 0.86
C ILE A 743 36.35 -4.82 -0.52
N ARG A 744 36.06 -5.70 -1.47
CA ARG A 744 35.48 -5.33 -2.75
C ARG A 744 33.95 -5.21 -2.61
N THR A 745 33.40 -4.07 -2.99
CA THR A 745 31.97 -3.69 -2.91
C THR A 745 31.45 -3.21 -4.26
N ALA A 746 30.20 -2.76 -4.35
CA ALA A 746 29.64 -2.15 -5.56
C ALA A 746 30.38 -0.89 -6.02
N HIS A 747 31.01 -0.15 -5.11
CA HIS A 747 31.73 1.10 -5.43
C HIS A 747 33.21 0.86 -5.79
N SER A 748 33.69 -0.37 -5.71
CA SER A 748 35.04 -0.71 -6.16
C SER A 748 35.17 -0.58 -7.67
N LYS A 749 36.38 -0.28 -8.20
CA LYS A 749 36.63 -0.12 -9.65
C LYS A 749 36.12 -1.28 -10.53
N ASN A 750 36.06 -2.49 -9.97
CA ASN A 750 35.58 -3.69 -10.66
C ASN A 750 34.13 -4.09 -10.29
N GLY A 751 33.41 -3.25 -9.54
CA GLY A 751 32.07 -3.54 -8.99
C GLY A 751 32.05 -4.72 -8.01
N GLU A 752 30.88 -5.28 -7.73
CA GLU A 752 30.71 -6.44 -6.84
C GLU A 752 31.37 -7.71 -7.42
N LYS A 753 31.84 -8.60 -6.53
CA LYS A 753 32.33 -9.92 -6.95
C LYS A 753 31.13 -10.79 -7.33
N LYS A 754 31.19 -11.41 -8.51
CA LYS A 754 30.20 -12.41 -8.96
C LYS A 754 30.72 -13.83 -8.76
N ILE A 755 29.88 -14.70 -8.20
CA ILE A 755 30.10 -16.14 -8.04
C ILE A 755 28.90 -16.90 -8.62
N GLY A 756 29.15 -17.69 -9.67
CA GLY A 756 28.07 -18.24 -10.51
C GLY A 756 27.19 -17.12 -11.05
N ASN A 757 25.89 -17.16 -10.72
CA ASN A 757 24.93 -16.14 -11.11
C ASN A 757 24.67 -15.06 -10.04
N TYR A 758 25.31 -15.16 -8.86
CA TYR A 758 25.05 -14.28 -7.72
C TYR A 758 26.16 -13.23 -7.56
N LYS A 759 25.78 -12.01 -7.20
CA LYS A 759 26.70 -10.95 -6.75
C LYS A 759 26.76 -10.98 -5.22
N LEU A 760 27.91 -10.65 -4.66
CA LEU A 760 28.17 -10.61 -3.23
C LEU A 760 28.26 -9.15 -2.76
N ASP A 761 27.70 -8.84 -1.59
CA ASP A 761 27.78 -7.48 -1.02
C ASP A 761 29.23 -7.10 -0.72
N GLY A 762 29.97 -7.95 -0.02
CA GLY A 762 31.38 -7.76 0.31
C GLY A 762 32.23 -8.96 -0.07
N TRP A 763 33.40 -8.73 -0.65
CA TRP A 763 34.38 -9.79 -0.96
C TRP A 763 35.77 -9.48 -0.42
N VAL A 764 36.27 -10.33 0.45
CA VAL A 764 37.65 -10.32 0.97
C VAL A 764 38.44 -11.41 0.25
N LYS A 765 39.34 -11.00 -0.65
CA LYS A 765 40.04 -11.92 -1.55
C LYS A 765 40.96 -12.88 -0.82
N GLU A 766 41.68 -12.36 0.18
CA GLU A 766 42.72 -13.07 0.92
C GLU A 766 42.13 -14.24 1.72
N LYS A 767 40.93 -14.05 2.27
CA LYS A 767 40.23 -15.04 3.12
C LYS A 767 39.24 -15.92 2.34
N LYS A 768 39.09 -15.70 1.02
CA LYS A 768 37.98 -16.24 0.22
C LYS A 768 36.62 -16.11 0.93
N LEU A 769 36.38 -14.93 1.51
CA LEU A 769 35.23 -14.65 2.37
C LEU A 769 34.26 -13.71 1.65
N ALA A 770 33.01 -14.16 1.55
CA ALA A 770 31.86 -13.35 1.21
C ALA A 770 31.20 -12.82 2.48
N ILE A 771 30.92 -11.53 2.51
CA ILE A 771 30.15 -10.88 3.58
C ILE A 771 28.83 -10.44 2.96
N GLU A 772 27.72 -10.92 3.51
CA GLU A 772 26.36 -10.64 3.05
C GLU A 772 25.62 -9.81 4.10
N VAL A 773 25.00 -8.71 3.67
CA VAL A 773 24.25 -7.81 4.56
C VAL A 773 22.77 -7.89 4.23
N ASN A 774 22.05 -8.70 5.00
CA ASN A 774 20.65 -8.98 4.75
C ASN A 774 19.72 -7.95 5.40
N GLY A 775 19.02 -7.18 4.57
CA GLY A 775 17.89 -6.36 5.00
C GLY A 775 16.77 -7.23 5.59
N CYS A 776 16.32 -6.92 6.81
CA CYS A 776 15.39 -7.76 7.57
C CYS A 776 14.05 -7.93 6.84
N CYS A 777 13.53 -6.86 6.27
CA CYS A 777 12.24 -6.86 5.55
C CYS A 777 12.33 -7.51 4.15
N TRP A 778 13.52 -7.59 3.57
CA TRP A 778 13.74 -8.15 2.23
C TRP A 778 14.04 -9.64 2.25
N HIS A 779 14.80 -10.07 3.26
CA HIS A 779 15.25 -11.46 3.44
C HIS A 779 14.47 -12.21 4.52
N GLY A 780 13.57 -11.52 5.24
CA GLY A 780 12.72 -12.11 6.27
C GLY A 780 13.51 -12.59 7.48
N CYS A 781 14.16 -11.71 8.24
CA CYS A 781 14.91 -12.09 9.45
C CYS A 781 14.05 -12.93 10.42
N ALA A 782 14.58 -14.04 10.94
CA ALA A 782 13.88 -14.92 11.90
C ALA A 782 13.41 -14.18 13.17
N LYS A 783 14.17 -13.17 13.61
CA LYS A 783 13.85 -12.36 14.80
C LYS A 783 12.77 -11.31 14.50
N CYS A 784 12.88 -10.59 13.39
CA CYS A 784 11.96 -9.49 13.05
C CYS A 784 10.66 -9.96 12.39
N TYR A 785 10.71 -11.09 11.66
CA TYR A 785 9.60 -11.62 10.87
C TYR A 785 9.36 -13.10 11.21
N PRO A 786 8.92 -13.44 12.43
CA PRO A 786 8.81 -14.84 12.85
C PRO A 786 7.71 -15.64 12.14
N ASN A 787 6.75 -14.96 11.49
CA ASN A 787 5.65 -15.61 10.77
C ASN A 787 6.03 -15.86 9.30
N ASP A 788 6.15 -17.13 8.93
CA ASP A 788 6.57 -17.56 7.60
C ASP A 788 5.56 -17.26 6.49
N ASP A 789 4.29 -17.04 6.81
CA ASP A 789 3.22 -16.75 5.85
C ASP A 789 3.11 -15.26 5.49
N LEU A 790 3.78 -14.39 6.24
CA LEU A 790 3.77 -12.96 5.96
C LEU A 790 4.39 -12.69 4.59
N LYS A 791 3.72 -11.90 3.76
CA LYS A 791 4.27 -11.46 2.48
C LYS A 791 5.27 -10.32 2.67
N LEU A 792 6.47 -10.52 2.15
CA LEU A 792 7.51 -9.50 2.09
C LEU A 792 7.30 -8.58 0.86
N PRO A 793 7.99 -7.42 0.80
CA PRO A 793 7.98 -6.55 -0.38
C PRO A 793 8.42 -7.25 -1.68
N THR A 794 9.16 -8.36 -1.57
CA THR A 794 9.53 -9.23 -2.70
C THR A 794 8.33 -9.97 -3.33
N GLY A 795 7.15 -9.92 -2.70
CA GLY A 795 5.95 -10.65 -3.09
C GLY A 795 5.95 -12.14 -2.68
N LEU A 796 7.06 -12.62 -2.12
CA LEU A 796 7.18 -13.95 -1.53
C LEU A 796 6.76 -13.93 -0.06
N THR A 797 6.38 -15.10 0.46
CA THR A 797 6.22 -15.25 1.91
C THR A 797 7.59 -15.32 2.56
N VAL A 798 7.69 -14.95 3.84
CA VAL A 798 8.93 -14.99 4.62
C VAL A 798 9.61 -16.36 4.53
N GLY A 799 8.87 -17.45 4.71
CA GLY A 799 9.42 -18.80 4.65
C GLY A 799 10.03 -19.12 3.28
N LYS A 800 9.33 -18.78 2.18
CA LYS A 800 9.84 -18.97 0.81
C LYS A 800 11.08 -18.13 0.50
N GLN A 801 11.13 -16.91 1.03
CA GLN A 801 12.30 -16.06 0.84
C GLN A 801 13.52 -16.64 1.56
N ARG A 802 13.38 -17.10 2.81
CA ARG A 802 14.46 -17.77 3.55
C ARG A 802 14.95 -19.03 2.86
N GLU A 803 14.04 -19.86 2.36
CA GLU A 803 14.39 -21.07 1.62
C GLU A 803 15.24 -20.73 0.38
N LYS A 804 14.82 -19.73 -0.38
CA LYS A 804 15.55 -19.25 -1.56
C LYS A 804 16.92 -18.69 -1.20
N ASP A 805 17.02 -17.91 -0.13
CA ASP A 805 18.29 -17.36 0.34
C ASP A 805 19.23 -18.47 0.85
N LEU A 806 18.71 -19.47 1.54
CA LEU A 806 19.48 -20.64 1.98
C LEU A 806 20.01 -21.44 0.78
N GLN A 807 19.20 -21.67 -0.24
CA GLN A 807 19.63 -22.33 -1.48
C GLN A 807 20.78 -21.55 -2.17
N ARG A 808 20.67 -20.22 -2.23
CA ARG A 808 21.72 -19.34 -2.74
C ARG A 808 23.00 -19.46 -1.92
N LEU A 809 22.91 -19.35 -0.60
CA LEU A 809 24.07 -19.39 0.29
C LEU A 809 24.77 -20.75 0.23
N ASN A 810 24.02 -21.85 0.20
CA ASN A 810 24.56 -23.19 0.05
C ASN A 810 25.28 -23.38 -1.29
N PHE A 811 24.73 -22.84 -2.39
CA PHE A 811 25.40 -22.86 -3.69
C PHE A 811 26.77 -22.14 -3.64
N ILE A 812 26.84 -20.97 -3.00
CA ILE A 812 28.10 -20.21 -2.88
C ILE A 812 29.11 -20.99 -2.01
N LYS A 813 28.66 -21.53 -0.86
CA LYS A 813 29.51 -22.34 0.04
C LYS A 813 30.07 -23.58 -0.65
N ASN A 814 29.27 -24.27 -1.45
CA ASN A 814 29.69 -25.46 -2.21
C ASN A 814 30.80 -25.17 -3.25
N LEU A 815 31.01 -23.90 -3.63
CA LEU A 815 32.11 -23.48 -4.49
C LEU A 815 33.40 -23.15 -3.69
N GLY A 816 33.47 -23.53 -2.42
CA GLY A 816 34.65 -23.34 -1.57
C GLY A 816 34.83 -21.92 -1.07
N VAL A 817 33.73 -21.19 -0.87
CA VAL A 817 33.70 -19.81 -0.40
C VAL A 817 33.11 -19.74 1.00
N ASN A 818 33.82 -19.09 1.93
CA ASN A 818 33.29 -18.81 3.25
C ASN A 818 32.24 -17.70 3.16
N VAL A 819 31.12 -17.80 3.87
CA VAL A 819 30.05 -16.79 3.81
C VAL A 819 29.60 -16.42 5.22
N ASP A 820 29.81 -15.15 5.58
CA ASP A 820 29.30 -14.53 6.81
C ASP A 820 28.09 -13.67 6.47
N VAL A 821 26.99 -13.87 7.21
CA VAL A 821 25.73 -13.16 7.00
C VAL A 821 25.45 -12.27 8.21
N TYR A 822 25.28 -10.98 7.98
CA TYR A 822 24.90 -10.00 8.99
C TYR A 822 23.52 -9.45 8.71
N TRP A 823 22.62 -9.52 9.68
CA TRP A 823 21.27 -9.00 9.51
C TRP A 823 21.19 -7.52 9.88
N GLU A 824 20.33 -6.78 9.19
CA GLU A 824 20.08 -5.36 9.45
C GLU A 824 19.80 -5.08 10.94
N CYS A 825 18.94 -5.86 11.60
CA CYS A 825 18.64 -5.66 13.01
C CYS A 825 19.84 -5.93 13.93
N GLU A 826 20.75 -6.81 13.53
CA GLU A 826 21.98 -7.11 14.27
C GLU A 826 22.98 -5.98 14.11
N ILE A 827 23.15 -5.48 12.87
CA ILE A 827 23.99 -4.32 12.56
C ILE A 827 23.49 -3.08 13.34
N MET A 828 22.17 -2.87 13.42
CA MET A 828 21.60 -1.76 14.19
C MET A 828 21.87 -1.90 15.69
N LYS A 829 21.84 -3.12 16.24
CA LYS A 829 22.22 -3.39 17.64
C LYS A 829 23.73 -3.23 17.87
N MET A 830 24.57 -3.62 16.91
CA MET A 830 26.01 -3.39 16.97
C MET A 830 26.29 -1.88 16.99
N LYS A 831 25.64 -1.13 16.09
CA LYS A 831 25.71 0.33 16.04
C LYS A 831 25.25 0.96 17.36
N SER A 832 24.17 0.50 17.99
CA SER A 832 23.73 1.09 19.28
C SER A 832 24.74 0.88 20.41
N ASN A 833 25.55 -0.17 20.34
CA ASN A 833 26.47 -0.55 21.42
C ASN A 833 27.93 -0.10 21.17
N ASP A 834 28.37 0.00 19.92
CA ASP A 834 29.74 0.36 19.53
C ASP A 834 29.85 1.84 19.14
N TYR A 835 30.55 2.63 19.97
CA TYR A 835 30.78 4.06 19.73
C TYR A 835 31.56 4.34 18.45
N GLU A 836 32.60 3.56 18.16
CA GLU A 836 33.42 3.73 16.95
C GLU A 836 32.61 3.41 15.69
N MET A 837 31.77 2.37 15.75
CA MET A 837 30.83 2.06 14.67
C MET A 837 29.86 3.22 14.42
N ARG A 838 29.27 3.81 15.47
CA ARG A 838 28.38 4.99 15.32
C ARG A 838 29.11 6.15 14.67
N LYS A 839 30.30 6.47 15.16
CA LYS A 839 31.13 7.57 14.65
C LYS A 839 31.48 7.37 13.19
N MET A 840 31.87 6.16 12.80
CA MET A 840 32.25 5.84 11.42
C MET A 840 31.03 5.82 10.48
N PHE A 841 29.87 5.35 10.93
CA PHE A 841 28.62 5.45 10.18
C PHE A 841 28.19 6.91 9.96
N LYS A 842 28.33 7.76 10.99
CA LYS A 842 28.04 9.20 10.94
C LYS A 842 28.96 9.94 9.96
N ASN A 843 30.23 9.55 9.92
CA ASN A 843 31.27 10.17 9.07
C ASN A 843 31.44 9.50 7.71
N TYR A 844 30.56 8.56 7.33
CA TYR A 844 30.63 7.89 6.04
C TYR A 844 30.36 8.89 4.91
N LEU A 845 31.37 9.11 4.07
CA LEU A 845 31.25 9.89 2.83
C LEU A 845 30.75 8.97 1.72
N ASP A 846 29.54 9.22 1.24
CA ASP A 846 28.96 8.46 0.14
C ASP A 846 29.46 8.98 -1.21
N ASP A 847 30.46 8.31 -1.77
CA ASP A 847 31.01 8.54 -3.11
C ASP A 847 30.31 7.73 -4.22
N GLY A 848 29.18 7.13 -3.88
CA GLY A 848 28.39 6.28 -4.77
C GLY A 848 27.64 7.04 -5.87
N PRO A 849 26.79 6.33 -6.61
CA PRO A 849 25.95 6.90 -7.66
C PRO A 849 25.09 8.09 -7.20
N ILE A 850 24.64 8.90 -8.17
CA ILE A 850 23.70 10.01 -7.91
C ILE A 850 22.30 9.47 -7.64
N ASN A 851 21.77 9.79 -6.46
CA ASN A 851 20.33 9.71 -6.20
C ASN A 851 19.68 11.03 -6.61
N ILE A 852 19.01 11.06 -7.77
CA ILE A 852 18.38 12.28 -8.31
C ILE A 852 17.39 12.90 -7.31
N ARG A 853 16.66 12.08 -6.53
CA ARG A 853 15.69 12.59 -5.53
C ARG A 853 16.37 13.34 -4.38
N SER A 854 17.66 13.12 -4.15
CA SER A 854 18.39 13.86 -3.11
C SER A 854 18.63 15.33 -3.48
N ALA A 855 18.56 15.69 -4.76
CA ALA A 855 18.58 17.07 -5.25
C ALA A 855 17.18 17.69 -5.37
N PHE A 856 16.12 16.96 -5.00
CA PHE A 856 14.74 17.44 -5.13
C PHE A 856 14.22 17.97 -3.79
N TYR A 857 14.12 19.29 -3.69
CA TYR A 857 13.66 20.00 -2.50
C TYR A 857 12.36 20.76 -2.77
N GLY A 858 11.64 21.10 -1.70
CA GLY A 858 10.46 21.97 -1.77
C GLY A 858 10.85 23.45 -1.84
N GLY A 859 9.87 24.34 -1.60
CA GLY A 859 10.16 25.76 -1.45
C GLY A 859 11.08 26.04 -0.26
N ARG A 860 11.92 27.08 -0.37
CA ARG A 860 12.72 27.57 0.75
C ARG A 860 11.81 28.24 1.77
N THR A 861 11.84 27.73 3.00
CA THR A 861 11.20 28.38 4.16
C THR A 861 12.26 28.59 5.23
N GLY A 862 12.56 29.86 5.54
CA GLY A 862 13.57 30.22 6.53
C GLY A 862 13.21 31.54 7.21
N PRO A 863 12.42 31.53 8.30
CA PRO A 863 12.07 32.75 8.99
C PRO A 863 13.32 33.33 9.68
N LEU A 864 13.62 34.61 9.41
CA LEU A 864 14.64 35.36 10.18
C LEU A 864 14.12 35.73 11.58
N LYS A 865 12.80 35.89 11.72
CA LYS A 865 12.10 36.23 12.97
C LYS A 865 10.72 35.57 12.98
N LEU A 866 10.36 34.91 14.08
CA LEU A 866 9.10 34.16 14.18
C LEU A 866 7.88 35.06 14.42
N TYR A 867 8.06 36.17 15.14
CA TYR A 867 7.01 37.15 15.41
C TYR A 867 7.59 38.56 15.46
N HIS A 868 6.92 39.49 14.79
CA HIS A 868 7.24 40.91 14.89
C HIS A 868 5.95 41.72 14.95
N LYS A 869 5.78 42.44 16.05
CA LYS A 869 4.74 43.45 16.19
C LYS A 869 5.27 44.76 15.60
N ALA A 870 4.55 45.34 14.65
CA ALA A 870 4.91 46.64 14.10
C ALA A 870 4.77 47.73 15.18
N GLU A 871 5.80 48.56 15.33
CA GLU A 871 5.78 49.74 16.19
C GLU A 871 5.03 50.92 15.56
N ALA A 872 4.75 51.98 16.33
CA ALA A 872 4.09 53.17 15.81
C ALA A 872 4.94 53.82 14.69
N GLY A 873 4.33 54.01 13.51
CA GLY A 873 5.03 54.52 12.32
C GLY A 873 5.74 53.45 11.48
N GLN A 874 5.83 52.21 11.97
CA GLN A 874 6.40 51.09 11.23
C GLN A 874 5.36 50.46 10.30
N LYS A 875 5.78 50.05 9.10
CA LYS A 875 4.94 49.30 8.16
C LYS A 875 5.59 47.95 7.85
N ILE A 876 4.78 46.90 7.79
CA ILE A 876 5.19 45.58 7.31
C ILE A 876 4.69 45.46 5.87
N SER A 877 5.59 45.12 4.95
CA SER A 877 5.27 44.87 3.55
C SER A 877 5.38 43.38 3.24
N TYR A 878 4.45 42.87 2.43
CA TYR A 878 4.44 41.50 1.94
C TYR A 878 4.70 41.51 0.43
N TYR A 879 5.69 40.75 -0.02
CA TYR A 879 6.03 40.58 -1.43
C TYR A 879 5.77 39.13 -1.83
N ASP A 880 4.96 38.94 -2.87
CA ASP A 880 4.61 37.63 -3.40
C ASP A 880 4.90 37.57 -4.90
N VAL A 881 5.64 36.53 -5.32
CA VAL A 881 5.86 36.28 -6.75
C VAL A 881 4.63 35.59 -7.29
N THR A 882 3.82 36.34 -8.05
CA THR A 882 2.61 35.82 -8.68
C THR A 882 2.95 34.63 -9.59
N SER A 883 2.51 33.43 -9.20
CA SER A 883 2.71 32.20 -9.98
C SER A 883 4.19 31.85 -10.21
N LEU A 884 5.00 31.82 -9.14
CA LEU A 884 6.43 31.48 -9.18
C LEU A 884 6.79 30.27 -10.05
N TYR A 885 6.21 29.09 -9.80
CA TYR A 885 6.56 27.88 -10.57
C TYR A 885 6.20 27.98 -12.07
N PRO A 886 4.99 28.44 -12.46
CA PRO A 886 4.71 28.77 -13.86
C PRO A 886 5.72 29.74 -14.49
N PHE A 887 6.11 30.80 -13.78
CA PHE A 887 7.12 31.74 -14.27
C PHE A 887 8.47 31.05 -14.54
N ILE A 888 8.95 30.22 -13.61
CA ILE A 888 10.18 29.44 -13.78
C ILE A 888 10.06 28.46 -14.97
N ASN A 889 8.93 27.75 -15.10
CA ASN A 889 8.67 26.84 -16.22
C ASN A 889 8.72 27.51 -17.60
N VAL A 890 8.42 28.82 -17.69
CA VAL A 890 8.43 29.59 -18.94
C VAL A 890 9.80 30.18 -19.25
N THR A 891 10.55 30.57 -18.22
CA THR A 891 11.80 31.35 -18.35
C THR A 891 13.07 30.50 -18.26
N THR A 892 12.96 29.27 -17.77
CA THR A 892 14.11 28.41 -17.47
C THR A 892 14.35 27.36 -18.55
N ARG A 893 15.63 27.05 -18.77
CA ARG A 893 16.11 25.95 -19.61
C ARG A 893 15.88 24.58 -18.96
N TYR A 894 15.23 23.65 -19.66
CA TYR A 894 15.02 22.29 -19.16
C TYR A 894 15.93 21.25 -19.82
N PRO A 895 16.49 20.29 -19.07
CA PRO A 895 17.19 19.15 -19.66
C PRO A 895 16.21 18.23 -20.39
N ILE A 896 16.62 17.74 -21.57
CA ILE A 896 15.84 16.78 -22.37
C ILE A 896 16.66 15.54 -22.71
N GLY A 897 15.98 14.46 -23.07
CA GLY A 897 16.60 13.17 -23.33
C GLY A 897 17.17 12.49 -22.08
N HIS A 898 18.24 11.73 -22.27
CA HIS A 898 18.95 11.03 -21.19
C HIS A 898 20.35 11.61 -21.00
N PRO A 899 20.83 11.73 -19.75
CA PRO A 899 22.13 12.30 -19.47
C PRO A 899 23.27 11.32 -19.81
N GLN A 900 24.46 11.87 -20.03
CA GLN A 900 25.70 11.13 -19.98
C GLN A 900 26.15 11.00 -18.52
N VAL A 901 26.52 9.79 -18.13
CA VAL A 901 27.03 9.48 -16.78
C VAL A 901 28.54 9.62 -16.78
N HIS A 902 29.08 10.42 -15.85
CA HIS A 902 30.51 10.57 -15.61
C HIS A 902 30.88 10.11 -14.20
N VAL A 903 31.80 9.15 -14.12
CA VAL A 903 32.36 8.60 -12.87
C VAL A 903 33.77 9.18 -12.71
N ILE A 904 33.90 10.25 -11.93
CA ILE A 904 35.13 11.08 -11.91
C ILE A 904 35.99 10.79 -10.67
N ASN A 905 35.41 10.92 -9.46
CA ASN A 905 36.12 10.72 -8.18
C ASN A 905 37.47 11.44 -8.11
N LYS A 906 37.47 12.78 -8.26
CA LYS A 906 38.69 13.60 -8.29
C LYS A 906 38.60 14.77 -7.31
N ASP A 907 39.72 15.10 -6.70
CA ASP A 907 39.85 16.33 -5.91
C ASP A 907 39.91 17.55 -6.85
N VAL A 908 39.20 18.61 -6.49
CA VAL A 908 39.06 19.85 -7.26
C VAL A 908 39.17 21.05 -6.32
N ASN A 909 39.26 22.26 -6.86
CA ASN A 909 39.18 23.49 -6.08
C ASN A 909 38.32 24.50 -6.83
N TRP A 910 37.00 24.32 -6.79
CA TRP A 910 36.07 25.22 -7.46
C TRP A 910 35.60 26.28 -6.48
N THR A 911 35.85 27.53 -6.83
CA THR A 911 35.57 28.72 -6.01
C THR A 911 34.68 29.72 -6.74
N LYS A 912 34.52 29.57 -8.06
CA LYS A 912 33.70 30.44 -8.90
C LYS A 912 32.88 29.62 -9.90
N PRO A 913 31.75 30.14 -10.39
CA PRO A 913 30.90 29.44 -11.36
C PRO A 913 31.64 28.94 -12.61
N GLU A 914 32.67 29.65 -13.07
CA GLU A 914 33.46 29.32 -14.27
C GLU A 914 34.28 28.03 -14.10
N ASP A 915 34.55 27.61 -12.86
CA ASP A 915 35.25 26.37 -12.55
C ASP A 915 34.38 25.13 -12.85
N ASN A 916 33.05 25.29 -12.84
CA ASN A 916 32.11 24.23 -13.15
C ASN A 916 31.93 24.10 -14.68
N THR A 917 32.61 23.14 -15.28
CA THR A 917 32.51 22.86 -16.73
C THR A 917 31.20 22.16 -17.15
N TYR A 918 30.32 21.82 -16.21
CA TYR A 918 29.10 21.03 -16.45
C TYR A 918 27.82 21.86 -16.28
N ASN A 919 27.55 22.73 -17.26
CA ASN A 919 26.52 23.79 -17.19
C ASN A 919 25.08 23.30 -16.97
N LEU A 920 24.68 22.13 -17.48
CA LEU A 920 23.34 21.55 -17.27
C LEU A 920 23.48 20.12 -16.77
N SER A 921 23.61 19.98 -15.45
CA SER A 921 23.89 18.69 -14.84
C SER A 921 23.37 18.56 -13.42
N LEU A 922 23.27 17.31 -12.97
CA LEU A 922 23.24 16.98 -11.56
C LEU A 922 24.63 16.53 -11.14
N LEU A 923 25.16 17.12 -10.08
CA LEU A 923 26.51 16.84 -9.59
C LEU A 923 26.43 16.25 -8.18
N LYS A 924 27.31 15.30 -7.90
CA LYS A 924 27.61 14.83 -6.54
C LYS A 924 29.02 15.26 -6.19
N LEU A 925 29.15 16.07 -5.15
CA LEU A 925 30.40 16.74 -4.80
C LEU A 925 30.53 16.96 -3.29
N PHE A 926 31.74 17.21 -2.82
CA PHE A 926 31.99 17.67 -1.45
C PHE A 926 32.08 19.20 -1.45
N ILE A 927 31.17 19.84 -0.73
CA ILE A 927 31.04 21.31 -0.68
C ILE A 927 31.35 21.82 0.72
N ILE A 928 31.97 22.99 0.79
CA ILE A 928 32.28 23.73 2.01
C ILE A 928 31.62 25.12 1.90
N PRO A 929 30.72 25.50 2.81
CA PRO A 929 30.09 26.82 2.82
C PRO A 929 31.07 27.92 3.31
N PRO A 930 30.80 29.21 3.02
CA PRO A 930 31.52 30.32 3.65
C PRO A 930 31.27 30.36 5.17
N ARG A 931 32.13 31.05 5.93
CA ARG A 931 31.99 31.17 7.39
C ARG A 931 30.81 32.06 7.79
N SER A 932 30.45 33.03 6.95
CA SER A 932 29.33 33.94 7.14
C SER A 932 28.69 34.25 5.79
N ILE A 933 27.36 34.32 5.75
CA ILE A 933 26.54 34.71 4.60
C ILE A 933 25.12 35.02 5.10
N ASP A 934 24.46 36.01 4.49
CA ASP A 934 23.11 36.44 4.85
C ASP A 934 22.05 35.37 4.51
N ILE A 935 22.15 34.78 3.32
CA ILE A 935 21.17 33.82 2.79
C ILE A 935 21.92 32.56 2.33
N PRO A 936 22.11 31.55 3.20
CA PRO A 936 22.80 30.31 2.82
C PRO A 936 22.06 29.60 1.67
N VAL A 937 22.77 29.13 0.65
CA VAL A 937 22.16 28.67 -0.63
C VAL A 937 21.81 27.18 -0.62
N LEU A 938 22.79 26.32 -0.31
CA LEU A 938 22.62 24.87 -0.45
C LEU A 938 22.02 24.24 0.82
N PRO A 939 20.96 23.43 0.69
CA PRO A 939 20.34 22.78 1.83
C PRO A 939 21.03 21.47 2.24
N MET A 940 20.75 21.04 3.46
CA MET A 940 21.02 19.70 3.99
C MET A 940 19.79 19.19 4.74
N LYS A 941 19.45 17.91 4.54
CA LYS A 941 18.45 17.23 5.36
C LYS A 941 19.13 16.64 6.60
N ILE A 942 18.60 16.94 7.78
CA ILE A 942 19.14 16.50 9.08
C ILE A 942 18.03 15.85 9.89
N GLY A 943 18.27 14.64 10.37
CA GLY A 943 17.31 13.86 11.17
C GLY A 943 17.54 12.37 10.97
N GLU A 944 16.72 11.54 11.63
CA GLU A 944 16.59 10.12 11.31
C GLU A 944 15.44 9.93 10.31
N ASP A 945 15.37 8.78 9.62
CA ASP A 945 14.59 8.55 8.39
C ASP A 945 13.09 8.93 8.44
N GLU A 946 12.50 9.11 9.63
CA GLU A 946 11.09 9.50 9.82
C GLU A 946 10.87 10.99 10.19
N ASP A 947 11.92 11.73 10.57
CA ASP A 947 11.87 13.12 11.05
C ASP A 947 13.00 13.99 10.44
N GLU A 948 13.21 13.91 9.12
CA GLU A 948 14.18 14.76 8.41
C GLU A 948 13.72 16.23 8.35
N ARG A 949 14.55 17.14 8.85
CA ARG A 949 14.39 18.59 8.71
C ARG A 949 15.27 19.13 7.60
N LEU A 950 14.72 19.99 6.75
CA LEU A 950 15.48 20.71 5.73
C LEU A 950 16.09 21.96 6.36
N LEU A 951 17.42 22.05 6.40
CA LEU A 951 18.17 23.18 6.93
C LEU A 951 19.12 23.74 5.87
N PHE A 952 19.52 25.00 6.02
CA PHE A 952 20.50 25.65 5.15
C PHE A 952 21.73 26.06 5.98
N PRO A 953 22.60 25.10 6.39
CA PRO A 953 23.64 25.36 7.38
C PRO A 953 24.97 25.88 6.77
N LEU A 954 25.74 26.62 7.58
CA LEU A 954 27.13 26.98 7.31
C LEU A 954 28.16 26.03 7.97
N CYS A 955 27.68 25.05 8.72
CA CYS A 955 28.47 23.96 9.26
C CYS A 955 27.60 22.72 9.41
N SER A 956 27.94 21.66 8.67
CA SER A 956 27.21 20.39 8.72
C SER A 956 27.32 19.72 10.09
N THR A 957 28.43 19.89 10.80
CA THR A 957 28.61 19.35 12.16
C THR A 957 27.75 20.08 13.18
N CYS A 958 27.80 21.43 13.24
CA CYS A 958 26.94 22.20 14.14
C CYS A 958 25.46 21.87 13.95
N ALA A 959 25.01 21.78 12.69
CA ALA A 959 23.61 21.50 12.39
C ALA A 959 23.18 20.08 12.79
N ARG A 960 24.12 19.11 12.82
CA ARG A 960 23.87 17.75 13.34
C ARG A 960 23.94 17.67 14.87
N GLU A 961 24.75 18.50 15.51
CA GLU A 961 24.89 18.55 16.97
C GLU A 961 23.73 19.30 17.62
N HIS A 962 23.20 20.31 16.94
CA HIS A 962 22.11 21.16 17.40
C HIS A 962 20.93 21.18 16.42
N PRO A 963 20.28 20.02 16.13
CA PRO A 963 19.25 19.91 15.10
C PRO A 963 17.94 20.65 15.43
N HIS A 964 17.72 20.98 16.70
CA HIS A 964 16.57 21.77 17.16
C HIS A 964 16.86 23.28 17.24
N GLY A 965 18.13 23.67 17.01
CA GLY A 965 18.60 25.06 17.09
C GLY A 965 18.64 25.61 18.51
N ASP A 966 19.43 26.66 18.68
CA ASP A 966 19.36 27.65 19.75
C ASP A 966 19.87 28.99 19.17
N VAL A 967 19.40 30.13 19.67
CA VAL A 967 19.83 31.45 19.18
C VAL A 967 20.95 31.97 20.08
N ASN A 968 22.17 31.98 19.55
CA ASN A 968 23.33 32.55 20.24
C ASN A 968 24.06 33.52 19.30
N GLU A 969 23.84 34.81 19.52
CA GLU A 969 24.42 35.90 18.72
C GLU A 969 25.96 35.92 18.76
N ASN A 970 26.57 35.33 19.80
CA ASN A 970 28.03 35.29 19.99
C ASN A 970 28.66 33.96 19.57
N TYR A 971 27.92 33.05 18.93
CA TYR A 971 28.44 31.74 18.56
C TYR A 971 29.44 31.82 17.40
N CYS A 972 30.67 31.36 17.63
CA CYS A 972 31.68 31.17 16.58
C CYS A 972 31.96 29.68 16.39
N CYS A 973 31.77 29.17 15.17
CA CYS A 973 31.95 27.76 14.85
C CYS A 973 33.45 27.36 14.93
N PRO A 974 33.84 26.43 15.83
CA PRO A 974 35.24 26.01 15.99
C PRO A 974 35.66 24.95 14.96
N HIS A 975 34.72 24.47 14.14
CA HIS A 975 34.97 23.38 13.20
C HIS A 975 35.86 23.80 12.03
N THR A 976 36.71 22.86 11.60
CA THR A 976 37.52 22.97 10.38
C THR A 976 36.64 22.91 9.14
N ASP A 977 37.17 23.36 8.00
CA ASP A 977 36.43 23.36 6.73
C ASP A 977 35.99 21.95 6.29
N GLN A 978 36.83 20.95 6.55
CA GLN A 978 36.49 19.54 6.31
C GLN A 978 35.32 19.05 7.18
N GLN A 979 35.23 19.52 8.43
CA GLN A 979 34.10 19.20 9.32
C GLN A 979 32.84 20.01 8.97
N ARG A 980 33.01 21.24 8.48
CA ARG A 980 31.91 22.11 8.07
C ARG A 980 31.24 21.63 6.79
N GLY A 981 32.02 21.09 5.85
CA GLY A 981 31.53 20.60 4.57
C GLY A 981 30.71 19.32 4.63
N TRP A 982 30.09 18.96 3.51
CA TRP A 982 29.33 17.71 3.34
C TRP A 982 29.29 17.27 1.88
N VAL A 983 28.89 16.02 1.65
CA VAL A 983 28.57 15.53 0.30
C VAL A 983 27.19 16.03 -0.08
N SER A 984 27.11 16.84 -1.13
CA SER A 984 25.87 17.38 -1.67
C SER A 984 25.58 16.77 -3.05
N THR A 985 24.31 16.51 -3.33
CA THR A 985 23.81 16.31 -4.70
C THR A 985 22.96 17.52 -5.06
N CYS A 986 23.38 18.29 -6.06
CA CYS A 986 22.72 19.54 -6.44
C CYS A 986 22.71 19.72 -7.96
N THR A 987 21.87 20.63 -8.44
CA THR A 987 21.90 21.07 -9.84
C THR A 987 23.10 21.97 -10.10
N SER A 988 23.58 21.99 -11.34
CA SER A 988 24.61 22.96 -11.77
C SER A 988 24.20 24.42 -11.54
N ILE A 989 22.90 24.71 -11.63
CA ILE A 989 22.33 26.05 -11.40
C ILE A 989 22.49 26.45 -9.93
N GLU A 990 22.05 25.61 -9.00
CA GLU A 990 22.18 25.88 -7.55
C GLU A 990 23.65 25.91 -7.11
N LEU A 991 24.48 25.02 -7.67
CA LEU A 991 25.92 25.01 -7.39
C LEU A 991 26.57 26.33 -7.81
N ASN A 992 26.29 26.80 -9.02
CA ASN A 992 26.87 28.03 -9.52
C ASN A 992 26.43 29.23 -8.69
N GLU A 993 25.19 29.28 -8.21
CA GLU A 993 24.75 30.33 -7.29
C GLU A 993 25.48 30.24 -5.94
N ALA A 994 25.66 29.03 -5.40
CA ALA A 994 26.42 28.84 -4.17
C ALA A 994 27.90 29.27 -4.31
N LEU A 995 28.52 29.02 -5.46
CA LEU A 995 29.91 29.44 -5.72
C LEU A 995 30.05 30.98 -5.74
N LYS A 996 29.07 31.72 -6.28
CA LYS A 996 29.05 33.21 -6.21
C LYS A 996 29.02 33.70 -4.78
N GLU A 997 28.30 32.97 -3.95
CA GLU A 997 28.10 33.24 -2.52
C GLU A 997 29.26 32.71 -1.64
N GLY A 998 30.39 32.32 -2.23
CA GLY A 998 31.62 31.96 -1.51
C GLY A 998 31.71 30.52 -1.01
N TYR A 999 30.87 29.61 -1.52
CA TYR A 999 31.05 28.17 -1.29
C TYR A 999 32.26 27.65 -2.08
N VAL A 1000 32.88 26.57 -1.60
CA VAL A 1000 34.05 25.93 -2.23
C VAL A 1000 33.81 24.44 -2.42
N VAL A 1001 34.06 23.92 -3.63
CA VAL A 1001 34.05 22.48 -3.91
C VAL A 1001 35.46 21.93 -3.84
N THR A 1002 35.68 20.93 -3.00
CA THR A 1002 37.00 20.28 -2.86
C THR A 1002 37.08 18.90 -3.51
N LYS A 1003 35.93 18.30 -3.86
CA LYS A 1003 35.89 16.97 -4.49
C LYS A 1003 34.67 16.79 -5.39
N LEU A 1004 34.89 16.25 -6.59
CA LEU A 1004 33.85 15.89 -7.53
C LEU A 1004 33.75 14.36 -7.66
N PHE A 1005 32.59 13.80 -7.32
CA PHE A 1005 32.36 12.35 -7.36
C PHE A 1005 31.75 11.91 -8.68
N ARG A 1006 30.58 12.46 -9.04
CA ARG A 1006 29.75 12.03 -10.17
C ARG A 1006 29.09 13.23 -10.85
N VAL A 1007 28.84 13.09 -12.15
CA VAL A 1007 28.06 14.04 -12.93
C VAL A 1007 27.07 13.30 -13.83
N LEU A 1008 25.81 13.75 -13.82
CA LEU A 1008 24.82 13.42 -14.84
C LEU A 1008 24.66 14.65 -15.74
N GLU A 1009 25.36 14.63 -16.88
CA GLU A 1009 25.41 15.76 -17.81
C GLU A 1009 24.32 15.64 -18.88
N PHE A 1010 23.49 16.66 -19.04
CA PHE A 1010 22.53 16.75 -20.12
C PHE A 1010 23.07 17.64 -21.24
N LYS A 1011 23.43 17.02 -22.37
CA LYS A 1011 23.93 17.74 -23.55
C LYS A 1011 22.84 18.44 -24.35
N ASN A 1012 21.59 17.98 -24.21
CA ASN A 1012 20.44 18.52 -24.90
C ASN A 1012 19.51 19.22 -23.91
N TYR A 1013 18.92 20.33 -24.35
CA TYR A 1013 18.00 21.12 -23.55
C TYR A 1013 16.88 21.74 -24.41
N ASP A 1014 15.84 22.22 -23.75
CA ASP A 1014 14.74 22.96 -24.37
C ASP A 1014 14.32 24.15 -23.48
N ASP A 1015 14.47 25.36 -24.01
CA ASP A 1015 14.13 26.62 -23.34
C ASP A 1015 12.62 26.94 -23.43
N LYS A 1016 11.85 26.12 -24.15
CA LYS A 1016 10.41 26.34 -24.41
C LYS A 1016 9.55 25.12 -24.06
N LEU A 1017 10.11 24.14 -23.34
CA LEU A 1017 9.44 22.85 -23.07
C LEU A 1017 8.01 23.01 -22.53
N PHE A 1018 7.84 23.88 -21.53
CA PHE A 1018 6.53 24.12 -20.89
C PHE A 1018 5.88 25.42 -21.34
N ASN A 1019 6.57 26.25 -22.13
CA ASN A 1019 6.14 27.60 -22.46
C ASN A 1019 4.76 27.64 -23.15
N PRO A 1020 4.47 26.84 -24.20
CA PRO A 1020 3.15 26.81 -24.82
C PRO A 1020 2.03 26.38 -23.86
N TYR A 1021 2.28 25.34 -23.05
CA TYR A 1021 1.33 24.82 -22.06
C TYR A 1021 1.03 25.85 -20.96
N ILE A 1022 2.05 26.50 -20.41
CA ILE A 1022 1.86 27.49 -19.35
C ILE A 1022 1.14 28.73 -19.88
N ASN A 1023 1.47 29.21 -21.09
CA ASN A 1023 0.81 30.38 -21.67
C ASN A 1023 -0.71 30.17 -21.82
N GLU A 1024 -1.14 28.96 -22.20
CA GLU A 1024 -2.55 28.61 -22.34
C GLU A 1024 -3.32 28.76 -21.01
N PHE A 1025 -2.82 28.16 -19.92
CA PHE A 1025 -3.45 28.26 -18.61
C PHE A 1025 -3.26 29.64 -17.95
N MET A 1026 -2.16 30.33 -18.22
CA MET A 1026 -1.97 31.69 -17.73
C MET A 1026 -2.94 32.68 -18.38
N ALA A 1027 -3.24 32.53 -19.66
CA ALA A 1027 -4.28 33.31 -20.33
C ALA A 1027 -5.64 33.10 -19.66
N GLN A 1028 -6.01 31.84 -19.37
CA GLN A 1028 -7.24 31.52 -18.64
C GLN A 1028 -7.26 32.16 -17.24
N LYS A 1029 -6.19 32.01 -16.47
CA LYS A 1029 -6.06 32.63 -15.15
C LYS A 1029 -6.25 34.15 -15.20
N ILE A 1030 -5.65 34.84 -16.17
CA ILE A 1030 -5.77 36.29 -16.33
C ILE A 1030 -7.21 36.68 -16.68
N HIS A 1031 -7.83 35.99 -17.65
CA HIS A 1031 -9.23 36.25 -18.00
C HIS A 1031 -10.18 36.06 -16.81
N SER A 1032 -10.00 35.01 -16.02
CA SER A 1032 -10.83 34.75 -14.83
C SER A 1032 -10.57 35.73 -13.69
N SER A 1033 -9.36 36.25 -13.53
CA SER A 1033 -9.03 37.21 -12.46
C SER A 1033 -9.48 38.64 -12.78
N GLY A 1034 -9.88 38.91 -14.03
CA GLY A 1034 -10.12 40.26 -14.53
C GLY A 1034 -8.82 40.99 -14.89
N PHE A 1035 -8.97 42.08 -15.64
CA PHE A 1035 -7.86 42.98 -15.95
C PHE A 1035 -7.79 44.11 -14.94
N ASP A 1036 -6.59 44.61 -14.69
CA ASP A 1036 -6.40 45.83 -13.90
C ASP A 1036 -7.21 46.97 -14.52
N ASN A 1037 -7.87 47.79 -13.69
CA ASN A 1037 -8.69 48.93 -14.14
C ASN A 1037 -7.90 49.96 -14.97
N SER A 1038 -6.57 49.96 -14.86
CA SER A 1038 -5.65 50.77 -15.68
C SER A 1038 -5.49 50.23 -17.11
N ILE A 1039 -5.77 48.94 -17.35
CA ILE A 1039 -5.76 48.31 -18.68
C ILE A 1039 -7.07 48.64 -19.37
N LYS A 1040 -7.08 49.75 -20.11
CA LYS A 1040 -8.18 50.11 -21.02
C LYS A 1040 -8.06 49.26 -22.28
N GLY A 1041 -8.78 48.15 -22.34
CA GLY A 1041 -8.92 47.36 -23.56
C GLY A 1041 -9.47 48.23 -24.70
N GLY A 1042 -9.02 47.96 -25.93
CA GLY A 1042 -9.62 48.57 -27.12
C GLY A 1042 -11.10 48.21 -27.18
N GLN A 1043 -11.98 49.18 -26.92
CA GLN A 1043 -13.39 49.03 -27.25
C GLN A 1043 -13.50 48.78 -28.76
N ARG A 1044 -14.34 47.79 -29.11
CA ARG A 1044 -14.89 47.45 -30.44
C ARG A 1044 -14.17 46.31 -31.17
N GLU A 1045 -14.77 45.11 -31.13
CA GLU A 1045 -15.59 44.56 -32.22
C GLU A 1045 -16.00 43.12 -31.87
N ARG A 1046 -17.19 42.96 -31.28
CA ARG A 1046 -17.98 41.73 -31.42
C ARG A 1046 -19.39 42.17 -31.79
N ARG A 1047 -19.68 42.11 -33.08
CA ARG A 1047 -21.02 41.91 -33.61
C ARG A 1047 -21.28 40.42 -33.69
#